data_AF-A0A7V9K404-F1
#
_entry.id   AF-A0A7V9K404-F1
#
_cell.length_a   1.000
_cell.length_b   1.000
_cell.length_c   1.000
_cell.angle_alpha   90.00
_cell.angle_beta   90.00
_cell.angle_gamma   90.00
#
_symmetry.space_group_name_H-M   'P 1'
#
loop_
_entity.id
_entity.type
_entity.pdbx_description
1 polymer ?
#
loop_
_entity_poly.entity_id
_entity_poly.type
_entity_poly.pdbx_seq_one_letter_code
_entity_poly.pdbx_strand_id
1 'polypeptide(L)'
;MRSPLAPLIAAMLLLPAAASAAPVQNLPREGSYDVAVRTTSFGVPHILAKDYGSMGYGYGYNFARENICTIASSYVTVSAERARFFGAEKTWTFEGNGSVVNNLNSDFYFQRIKDTQTVEKLLAQAPPKGPRPEIKEGVTGYVAGYNRYLRDTGVANLPDPTCKGQPWVREITEIDVYRYFYKLALLASGGVVIDGVAGAAPPTPAVAPSAGPTTAEQEKMVRENQDRFTLAAGSNAYGLGKEATSDGKGLVLGNPHFPWMGSQRLYQSHLTIPGKVDVTGGSLYGVPIVLIGHTKGLGWSHTVSTARRFALFDVKLVPGSPTSYILDGQVRQMKADKVSVTVAPSDVRTRTLYSTVHGPITTSLLGLPLFPWTSASATAFGDANAQNFRYLNHFFETNQAQSVRELDAVERRNQGIPWVNTIAADSKGEAYYADIGAVPHVTNDKAERCNNALGRATFALLGVAILDGSQSSCDFGNDPDALQPGTLGPSRQPSLFRNDYVTNSNDSYWLSNPKQPLEGFPRIMGDERTQRSLRTRSGLVMVEERLAGKDGRPGNKFDLANLQEAVFANRQHAGELFRDDLVAYCKANPVLTGASGPVNVSEACPILEKWDLRDNLDSNGAVLFRRFAAKVVPNPASGAIGNNPALFSDDFNANDAVNTPRKLNTGNPQVGQALADAVAELRSNSIPLDARLREYQTETIAGEKIPIHGGPGTLGVFNAISNPFKGRSGFPDVGSGSSFVMAAHLNGTDCPDSRSIVTYSQSANPSSPHAKDMTKLFSEKKWVDMRFCTEEVLTDPELSVTELGCLPTGGLKGVSVKRRGKRVRLGFGSEVKLPATIEVFSVGRDGKRRRVAKVSSAKPVLSRAARRSGRYIARFSLTGKTGRLDVREVGFTVRGKRLKRARPHVRAAGCGFIREARLSSSAFGGRRAVPLGISARTAVPTRMTVRLLRGRKVVKTVRAKPGRGARISAKGVKRGNYKVRISVSAGKQKGSVTLNAARI
;
A
#
# COMPACT_ATOMS: atom_id res chain seq x y z
N MET A 1 54.32 38.71 -48.88
CA MET A 1 54.83 39.50 -47.74
C MET A 1 53.80 39.50 -46.61
N ARG A 2 54.09 38.78 -45.52
CA ARG A 2 53.78 39.10 -44.11
C ARG A 2 53.82 37.80 -43.30
N SER A 3 54.96 37.60 -42.65
CA SER A 3 55.16 36.77 -41.48
C SER A 3 54.97 37.62 -40.19
N PRO A 4 54.79 36.97 -39.03
CA PRO A 4 54.09 37.51 -37.86
C PRO A 4 55.02 37.95 -36.73
N LEU A 5 54.47 38.59 -35.68
CA LEU A 5 54.66 38.23 -34.26
C LEU A 5 53.85 39.15 -33.33
N ALA A 6 53.37 38.54 -32.24
CA ALA A 6 52.48 39.03 -31.16
C ALA A 6 53.12 40.14 -30.29
N PRO A 7 52.49 40.70 -29.22
CA PRO A 7 51.21 40.32 -28.57
C PRO A 7 50.29 41.49 -28.15
N LEU A 8 49.01 41.21 -27.86
CA LEU A 8 48.23 42.02 -26.91
C LEU A 8 47.06 41.25 -26.30
N ILE A 9 46.99 41.41 -24.99
CA ILE A 9 46.06 40.86 -24.00
C ILE A 9 44.62 41.31 -24.32
N ALA A 10 43.65 40.39 -24.30
CA ALA A 10 42.23 40.72 -24.30
C ALA A 10 41.46 39.82 -23.32
N ALA A 11 40.84 40.46 -22.35
CA ALA A 11 39.91 39.88 -21.39
C ALA A 11 38.65 39.37 -22.12
N MET A 12 38.31 38.08 -21.94
CA MET A 12 37.04 37.51 -22.38
C MET A 12 36.03 37.50 -21.24
N LEU A 13 34.92 38.22 -21.48
CA LEU A 13 33.68 38.20 -20.72
C LEU A 13 33.07 36.79 -20.70
N LEU A 14 32.78 36.31 -19.49
CA LEU A 14 31.97 35.13 -19.21
C LEU A 14 30.51 35.35 -19.66
N LEU A 15 30.07 34.59 -20.66
CA LEU A 15 28.65 34.36 -20.93
C LEU A 15 28.19 33.15 -20.10
N PRO A 16 27.09 33.25 -19.32
CA PRO A 16 26.55 32.09 -18.61
C PRO A 16 25.89 31.13 -19.60
N ALA A 17 26.33 29.87 -19.58
CA ALA A 17 25.72 28.78 -20.32
C ALA A 17 24.27 28.59 -19.85
N ALA A 18 23.32 28.83 -20.77
CA ALA A 18 21.91 28.56 -20.56
C ALA A 18 21.69 27.05 -20.38
N ALA A 19 21.25 26.66 -19.18
CA ALA A 19 20.74 25.32 -18.92
C ALA A 19 19.52 25.07 -19.83
N SER A 20 19.59 24.05 -20.68
CA SER A 20 18.42 23.57 -21.43
C SER A 20 17.38 23.01 -20.45
N ALA A 21 16.36 23.82 -20.18
CA ALA A 21 15.14 23.35 -19.54
C ALA A 21 14.43 22.38 -20.50
N ALA A 22 14.24 21.13 -20.06
CA ALA A 22 13.40 20.17 -20.76
C ALA A 22 11.99 20.75 -20.96
N PRO A 23 11.29 20.43 -22.07
CA PRO A 23 9.96 20.97 -22.33
C PRO A 23 9.01 20.48 -21.24
N VAL A 24 8.50 21.42 -20.44
CA VAL A 24 7.42 21.19 -19.48
C VAL A 24 6.21 20.74 -20.30
N GLN A 25 5.91 19.43 -20.28
CA GLN A 25 4.65 18.92 -20.80
C GLN A 25 3.51 19.64 -20.06
N ASN A 26 2.58 20.21 -20.83
CA ASN A 26 1.43 20.96 -20.32
C ASN A 26 0.56 20.07 -19.42
N LEU A 27 0.86 20.03 -18.12
CA LEU A 27 -0.01 19.39 -17.12
C LEU A 27 -1.42 20.01 -17.21
N PRO A 28 -2.49 19.21 -17.11
CA PRO A 28 -3.85 19.73 -17.02
C PRO A 28 -3.96 20.79 -15.93
N ARG A 29 -4.56 21.95 -16.24
CA ARG A 29 -4.74 23.05 -15.26
C ARG A 29 -5.45 22.55 -14.00
N GLU A 30 -5.02 23.03 -12.83
CA GLU A 30 -5.55 22.76 -11.47
C GLU A 30 -7.08 22.94 -11.29
N GLY A 31 -7.82 23.40 -12.32
CA GLY A 31 -9.28 23.50 -12.33
C GLY A 31 -10.01 22.38 -13.09
N SER A 32 -9.33 21.28 -13.44
CA SER A 32 -9.88 20.15 -14.22
C SER A 32 -10.23 18.91 -13.39
N TYR A 33 -9.72 18.79 -12.15
CA TYR A 33 -10.01 17.66 -11.27
C TYR A 33 -11.19 17.93 -10.35
N ASP A 34 -12.07 16.95 -10.21
CA ASP A 34 -13.28 17.00 -9.37
C ASP A 34 -13.22 15.88 -8.33
N VAL A 35 -12.69 16.20 -7.14
CA VAL A 35 -12.50 15.24 -6.05
C VAL A 35 -12.83 15.82 -4.67
N ALA A 36 -13.36 14.97 -3.80
CA ALA A 36 -13.56 15.23 -2.38
C ALA A 36 -12.84 14.14 -1.58
N VAL A 37 -11.89 14.55 -0.75
CA VAL A 37 -11.20 13.65 0.17
C VAL A 37 -11.89 13.75 1.52
N ARG A 38 -12.55 12.67 1.93
CA ARG A 38 -13.21 12.55 3.24
C ARG A 38 -12.26 11.75 4.14
N THR A 39 -11.65 12.37 5.13
CA THR A 39 -10.75 11.68 6.06
C THR A 39 -11.51 11.37 7.34
N THR A 40 -11.56 10.10 7.73
CA THR A 40 -12.23 9.61 8.95
C THR A 40 -11.22 9.40 10.07
N SER A 41 -11.66 8.81 11.19
CA SER A 41 -10.78 8.41 12.29
C SER A 41 -9.49 7.73 11.83
N PHE A 42 -8.40 8.01 12.54
CA PHE A 42 -7.05 7.50 12.28
C PHE A 42 -6.44 7.94 10.93
N GLY A 43 -6.98 8.99 10.31
CA GLY A 43 -6.42 9.58 9.11
C GLY A 43 -6.73 8.83 7.81
N VAL A 44 -7.64 7.85 7.83
CA VAL A 44 -8.00 7.03 6.65
C VAL A 44 -8.75 7.89 5.60
N PRO A 45 -8.24 8.02 4.37
CA PRO A 45 -8.92 8.78 3.32
C PRO A 45 -9.93 7.96 2.53
N HIS A 46 -11.11 8.53 2.34
CA HIS A 46 -12.15 8.09 1.42
C HIS A 46 -12.28 9.08 0.26
N ILE A 47 -11.66 8.73 -0.87
CA ILE A 47 -11.53 9.55 -2.06
C ILE A 47 -12.74 9.33 -2.94
N LEU A 48 -13.65 10.31 -2.95
CA LEU A 48 -14.77 10.35 -3.89
C LEU A 48 -14.37 11.19 -5.08
N ALA A 49 -14.37 10.61 -6.28
CA ALA A 49 -13.94 11.25 -7.51
C ALA A 49 -14.93 11.07 -8.65
N LYS A 50 -14.81 11.94 -9.67
CA LYS A 50 -15.61 11.88 -10.90
C LYS A 50 -15.04 10.89 -11.93
N ASP A 51 -13.72 10.79 -11.99
CA ASP A 51 -12.95 10.04 -12.98
C ASP A 51 -11.59 9.62 -12.38
N TYR A 52 -10.84 8.77 -13.10
CA TYR A 52 -9.59 8.18 -12.61
C TYR A 52 -8.50 9.24 -12.38
N GLY A 53 -8.41 10.27 -13.24
CA GLY A 53 -7.53 11.40 -13.02
C GLY A 53 -7.85 12.16 -11.72
N SER A 54 -9.12 12.45 -11.46
CA SER A 54 -9.54 13.09 -10.21
C SER A 54 -9.30 12.20 -8.98
N MET A 55 -9.45 10.88 -9.12
CA MET A 55 -9.18 9.90 -8.06
C MET A 55 -7.69 9.88 -7.71
N GLY A 56 -6.82 9.76 -8.72
CA GLY A 56 -5.38 9.85 -8.56
C GLY A 56 -4.97 11.17 -7.91
N TYR A 57 -5.56 12.28 -8.32
CA TYR A 57 -5.29 13.61 -7.76
C TYR A 57 -5.61 13.72 -6.27
N GLY A 58 -6.78 13.22 -5.85
CA GLY A 58 -7.13 13.16 -4.43
C GLY A 58 -6.21 12.26 -3.62
N TYR A 59 -5.82 11.12 -4.19
CA TYR A 59 -4.89 10.18 -3.55
C TYR A 59 -3.51 10.80 -3.39
N GLY A 60 -2.92 11.32 -4.47
CA GLY A 60 -1.58 11.91 -4.46
C GLY A 60 -1.48 13.07 -3.47
N TYR A 61 -2.49 13.95 -3.41
CA TYR A 61 -2.52 15.06 -2.46
C TYR A 61 -2.57 14.58 -0.99
N ASN A 62 -3.50 13.67 -0.66
CA ASN A 62 -3.66 13.22 0.72
C ASN A 62 -2.50 12.32 1.17
N PHE A 63 -1.99 11.47 0.27
CA PHE A 63 -0.83 10.63 0.54
C PHE A 63 0.42 11.48 0.79
N ALA A 64 0.69 12.49 -0.05
CA ALA A 64 1.83 13.38 0.15
C ALA A 64 1.74 14.15 1.47
N ARG A 65 0.54 14.56 1.89
CA ARG A 65 0.34 15.23 3.19
C ARG A 65 0.89 14.44 4.38
N GLU A 66 0.77 13.11 4.33
CA GLU A 66 1.16 12.23 5.43
C GLU A 66 2.56 11.61 5.23
N ASN A 67 2.99 11.38 3.99
CA ASN A 67 4.08 10.44 3.69
C ASN A 67 5.09 10.94 2.64
N ILE A 68 5.14 12.26 2.37
CA ILE A 68 5.99 12.82 1.30
C ILE A 68 7.49 12.51 1.48
N CYS A 69 8.04 12.56 2.68
CA CYS A 69 9.47 12.35 2.91
C CYS A 69 9.91 10.94 2.53
N THR A 70 9.15 9.93 2.95
CA THR A 70 9.44 8.53 2.65
C THR A 70 9.39 8.24 1.15
N ILE A 71 8.36 8.73 0.44
CA ILE A 71 8.23 8.47 -1.00
C ILE A 71 9.24 9.29 -1.82
N ALA A 72 9.56 10.52 -1.41
CA ALA A 72 10.54 11.36 -2.11
C ALA A 72 11.93 10.71 -2.15
N SER A 73 12.36 10.03 -1.09
CA SER A 73 13.61 9.24 -1.10
C SER A 73 13.58 8.08 -2.12
N SER A 74 12.40 7.49 -2.37
CA SER A 74 12.26 6.50 -3.44
C SER A 74 12.32 7.12 -4.84
N TYR A 75 11.81 8.33 -5.03
CA TYR A 75 11.98 9.04 -6.30
C TYR A 75 13.44 9.42 -6.58
N VAL A 76 14.24 9.76 -5.56
CA VAL A 76 15.70 9.90 -5.69
C VAL A 76 16.35 8.61 -6.21
N THR A 77 15.91 7.46 -5.68
CA THR A 77 16.41 6.14 -6.08
C THR A 77 16.21 5.89 -7.55
N VAL A 78 14.97 6.02 -8.04
CA VAL A 78 14.66 5.74 -9.45
C VAL A 78 15.05 6.87 -10.40
N SER A 79 15.42 8.03 -9.86
CA SER A 79 16.07 9.12 -10.61
C SER A 79 17.57 8.90 -10.80
N ALA A 80 18.16 7.88 -10.17
CA ALA A 80 19.61 7.64 -10.12
C ALA A 80 20.39 8.80 -9.49
N GLU A 81 19.92 9.30 -8.35
CA GLU A 81 20.54 10.43 -7.64
C GLU A 81 20.86 10.13 -6.17
N ARG A 82 20.89 8.85 -5.75
CA ARG A 82 21.18 8.50 -4.35
C ARG A 82 22.60 8.87 -3.97
N ALA A 83 23.59 8.63 -4.83
CA ALA A 83 24.98 8.99 -4.57
C ALA A 83 25.13 10.50 -4.37
N ARG A 84 24.39 11.30 -5.13
CA ARG A 84 24.36 12.77 -5.04
C ARG A 84 23.79 13.27 -3.71
N PHE A 85 22.68 12.71 -3.25
CA PHE A 85 21.97 13.25 -2.09
C PHE A 85 22.26 12.52 -0.77
N PHE A 86 22.68 11.26 -0.83
CA PHE A 86 22.90 10.39 0.32
C PHE A 86 24.33 9.83 0.41
N GLY A 87 25.22 10.21 -0.52
CA GLY A 87 26.62 9.81 -0.56
C GLY A 87 26.85 8.50 -1.33
N ALA A 88 27.89 8.48 -2.18
CA ALA A 88 28.20 7.38 -3.10
C ALA A 88 28.56 6.06 -2.38
N GLU A 89 29.35 6.14 -1.31
CA GLU A 89 29.81 4.97 -0.54
C GLU A 89 28.79 4.46 0.49
N LYS A 90 27.69 5.20 0.69
CA LYS A 90 26.63 4.78 1.61
C LYS A 90 25.74 3.73 0.96
N THR A 91 25.03 2.99 1.80
CA THR A 91 24.08 1.97 1.36
C THR A 91 22.65 2.36 1.70
N TRP A 92 21.71 1.66 1.08
CA TRP A 92 20.31 1.68 1.47
C TRP A 92 19.74 0.27 1.41
N THR A 93 18.75 -0.02 2.25
CA THR A 93 18.10 -1.32 2.26
C THR A 93 16.86 -1.28 1.38
N PHE A 94 16.76 -2.21 0.43
CA PHE A 94 15.50 -2.49 -0.24
C PHE A 94 14.63 -3.31 0.71
N GLU A 95 13.94 -2.61 1.62
CA GLU A 95 13.23 -3.20 2.76
C GLU A 95 12.35 -4.42 2.42
N GLY A 96 11.67 -4.40 1.28
CA GLY A 96 10.78 -5.49 0.86
C GLY A 96 11.48 -6.83 0.55
N ASN A 97 12.77 -6.82 0.18
CA ASN A 97 13.55 -8.04 -0.07
C ASN A 97 14.78 -8.17 0.85
N GLY A 98 15.08 -7.16 1.67
CA GLY A 98 16.20 -7.16 2.61
C GLY A 98 17.58 -6.92 1.99
N SER A 99 17.68 -6.70 0.68
CA SER A 99 18.96 -6.45 0.01
C SER A 99 19.53 -5.10 0.42
N VAL A 100 20.80 -5.10 0.84
CA VAL A 100 21.56 -3.88 1.12
C VAL A 100 22.30 -3.50 -0.16
N VAL A 101 22.04 -2.29 -0.66
CA VAL A 101 22.50 -1.84 -1.97
C VAL A 101 23.37 -0.59 -1.82
N ASN A 102 24.54 -0.58 -2.47
CA ASN A 102 25.37 0.62 -2.53
C ASN A 102 24.70 1.74 -3.36
N ASN A 103 24.77 2.99 -2.91
CA ASN A 103 24.09 4.10 -3.56
C ASN A 103 24.63 4.39 -4.98
N LEU A 104 25.94 4.30 -5.21
CA LEU A 104 26.52 4.49 -6.54
C LEU A 104 26.10 3.37 -7.50
N ASN A 105 26.10 2.12 -7.03
CA ASN A 105 25.61 0.98 -7.81
C ASN A 105 24.12 1.10 -8.14
N SER A 106 23.30 1.51 -7.16
CA SER A 106 21.88 1.83 -7.37
C SER A 106 21.73 2.87 -8.49
N ASP A 107 22.51 3.94 -8.47
CA ASP A 107 22.42 4.98 -9.49
C ASP A 107 22.85 4.47 -10.87
N PHE A 108 23.92 3.69 -10.99
CA PHE A 108 24.28 3.07 -12.29
C PHE A 108 23.18 2.16 -12.81
N TYR A 109 22.54 1.36 -11.94
CA TYR A 109 21.45 0.48 -12.32
C TYR A 109 20.22 1.25 -12.84
N PHE A 110 19.75 2.25 -12.10
CA PHE A 110 18.59 3.04 -12.51
C PHE A 110 18.92 4.02 -13.64
N GLN A 111 20.15 4.50 -13.75
CA GLN A 111 20.59 5.33 -14.87
C GLN A 111 20.61 4.51 -16.16
N ARG A 112 21.05 3.25 -16.13
CA ARG A 112 20.93 2.34 -17.28
C ARG A 112 19.48 2.17 -17.71
N ILE A 113 18.54 2.01 -16.77
CA ILE A 113 17.10 1.92 -17.06
C ILE A 113 16.60 3.17 -17.77
N LYS A 114 17.05 4.36 -17.34
CA LYS A 114 16.74 5.66 -17.96
C LYS A 114 17.33 5.77 -19.37
N ASP A 115 18.62 5.50 -19.52
CA ASP A 115 19.36 5.63 -20.79
C ASP A 115 18.82 4.68 -21.86
N THR A 116 18.43 3.47 -21.46
CA THR A 116 17.86 2.46 -22.35
C THR A 116 16.37 2.63 -22.60
N GLN A 117 15.72 3.60 -21.93
CA GLN A 117 14.29 3.89 -22.01
C GLN A 117 13.40 2.67 -21.70
N THR A 118 13.84 1.82 -20.77
CA THR A 118 13.15 0.55 -20.48
C THR A 118 11.69 0.79 -20.08
N VAL A 119 11.44 1.73 -19.17
CA VAL A 119 10.08 2.01 -18.69
C VAL A 119 9.22 2.68 -19.76
N GLU A 120 9.77 3.63 -20.50
CA GLU A 120 9.10 4.34 -21.59
C GLU A 120 8.64 3.36 -22.69
N LYS A 121 9.49 2.38 -23.03
CA LYS A 121 9.13 1.31 -23.99
C LYS A 121 7.98 0.45 -23.48
N LEU A 122 7.95 0.11 -22.18
CA LEU A 122 6.82 -0.64 -21.59
C LEU A 122 5.53 0.18 -21.60
N LEU A 123 5.61 1.49 -21.33
CA LEU A 123 4.46 2.41 -21.38
C LEU A 123 3.89 2.61 -22.78
N ALA A 124 4.73 2.49 -23.81
CA ALA A 124 4.34 2.63 -25.21
C ALA A 124 3.59 1.40 -25.74
N GLN A 125 3.68 0.25 -25.08
CA GLN A 125 2.96 -0.96 -25.50
C GLN A 125 1.45 -0.81 -25.31
N ALA A 126 0.67 -1.46 -26.18
CA ALA A 126 -0.77 -1.55 -26.02
C ALA A 126 -1.14 -2.49 -24.86
N PRO A 127 -2.27 -2.26 -24.17
CA PRO A 127 -2.83 -3.24 -23.24
C PRO A 127 -3.10 -4.59 -23.93
N PRO A 128 -2.91 -5.73 -23.24
CA PRO A 128 -2.59 -5.82 -21.82
C PRO A 128 -1.11 -5.67 -21.49
N LYS A 129 -0.19 -5.66 -22.48
CA LYS A 129 1.27 -5.61 -22.24
C LYS A 129 1.73 -4.31 -21.58
N GLY A 130 1.21 -3.17 -22.05
CA GLY A 130 1.34 -1.86 -21.39
C GLY A 130 0.10 -1.49 -20.58
N PRO A 131 0.14 -0.40 -19.80
CA PRO A 131 -0.98 -0.01 -18.94
C PRO A 131 -2.17 0.55 -19.71
N ARG A 132 -3.38 0.25 -19.22
CA ARG A 132 -4.63 0.81 -19.72
C ARG A 132 -4.68 2.35 -19.62
N PRO A 133 -5.41 3.04 -20.53
CA PRO A 133 -5.53 4.50 -20.49
C PRO A 133 -6.00 5.06 -19.14
N GLU A 134 -6.93 4.38 -18.48
CA GLU A 134 -7.47 4.80 -17.19
C GLU A 134 -6.42 4.80 -16.06
N ILE A 135 -5.45 3.88 -16.14
CA ILE A 135 -4.31 3.83 -15.22
C ILE A 135 -3.39 5.03 -15.49
N LYS A 136 -3.16 5.35 -16.78
CA LYS A 136 -2.37 6.53 -17.17
C LYS A 136 -3.01 7.81 -16.64
N GLU A 137 -4.32 7.97 -16.80
CA GLU A 137 -5.08 9.08 -16.21
C GLU A 137 -4.91 9.15 -14.69
N GLY A 138 -5.04 8.01 -14.00
CA GLY A 138 -4.84 7.93 -12.54
C GLY A 138 -3.43 8.36 -12.10
N VAL A 139 -2.39 7.98 -12.84
CA VAL A 139 -1.00 8.39 -12.56
C VAL A 139 -0.80 9.88 -12.83
N THR A 140 -1.32 10.41 -13.95
CA THR A 140 -1.32 11.86 -14.23
C THR A 140 -1.97 12.64 -13.08
N GLY A 141 -3.11 12.14 -12.59
CA GLY A 141 -3.78 12.66 -11.40
C GLY A 141 -2.89 12.64 -10.16
N TYR A 142 -2.32 11.48 -9.83
CA TYR A 142 -1.44 11.28 -8.68
C TYR A 142 -0.28 12.29 -8.66
N VAL A 143 0.42 12.44 -9.79
CA VAL A 143 1.52 13.41 -9.94
C VAL A 143 1.04 14.83 -9.68
N ALA A 144 -0.08 15.22 -10.28
CA ALA A 144 -0.64 16.55 -10.08
C ALA A 144 -1.03 16.80 -8.61
N GLY A 145 -1.56 15.78 -7.91
CA GLY A 145 -1.98 15.86 -6.52
C GLY A 145 -0.79 15.98 -5.55
N TYR A 146 0.23 15.15 -5.75
CA TYR A 146 1.50 15.21 -5.02
C TYR A 146 2.15 16.59 -5.19
N ASN A 147 2.31 17.04 -6.45
CA ASN A 147 2.95 18.31 -6.74
C ASN A 147 2.12 19.48 -6.19
N ARG A 148 0.78 19.39 -6.21
CA ARG A 148 -0.08 20.40 -5.60
C ARG A 148 0.19 20.55 -4.11
N TYR A 149 0.26 19.45 -3.37
CA TYR A 149 0.55 19.49 -1.93
C TYR A 149 1.91 20.15 -1.65
N LEU A 150 2.92 19.81 -2.46
CA LEU A 150 4.25 20.39 -2.31
C LEU A 150 4.28 21.89 -2.61
N ARG A 151 3.52 22.38 -3.61
CA ARG A 151 3.36 23.82 -3.87
C ARG A 151 2.62 24.56 -2.77
N ASP A 152 1.57 23.95 -2.23
CA ASP A 152 0.76 24.54 -1.16
C ASP A 152 1.55 24.71 0.14
N THR A 153 2.37 23.72 0.45
CA THR A 153 3.14 23.69 1.70
C THR A 153 4.47 24.40 1.54
N GLY A 154 5.17 24.14 0.43
CA GLY A 154 6.57 24.51 0.22
C GLY A 154 7.52 23.59 0.97
N VAL A 155 8.63 23.20 0.33
CA VAL A 155 9.64 22.28 0.89
C VAL A 155 10.15 22.74 2.27
N ALA A 156 10.34 24.05 2.46
CA ALA A 156 10.82 24.64 3.70
C ALA A 156 9.81 24.56 4.86
N ASN A 157 8.51 24.36 4.58
CA ASN A 157 7.46 24.30 5.60
C ASN A 157 6.86 22.91 5.76
N LEU A 158 7.47 21.87 5.20
CA LEU A 158 7.01 20.50 5.39
C LEU A 158 6.93 20.17 6.89
N PRO A 159 5.85 19.52 7.35
CA PRO A 159 5.65 19.22 8.76
C PRO A 159 6.56 18.09 9.25
N ASP A 160 7.05 17.24 8.36
CA ASP A 160 7.92 16.12 8.69
C ASP A 160 9.38 16.61 8.79
N PRO A 161 10.00 16.57 10.00
CA PRO A 161 11.34 17.09 10.21
C PRO A 161 12.43 16.29 9.48
N THR A 162 12.15 15.05 9.05
CA THR A 162 13.15 14.18 8.40
C THR A 162 13.52 14.65 6.99
N CYS A 163 12.64 15.40 6.31
CA CYS A 163 12.92 15.96 4.99
C CYS A 163 12.59 17.45 4.82
N LYS A 164 12.18 18.13 5.89
CA LYS A 164 11.93 19.57 5.85
C LYS A 164 13.13 20.34 5.31
N GLY A 165 12.90 21.16 4.29
CA GLY A 165 13.93 21.98 3.65
C GLY A 165 14.92 21.20 2.77
N GLN A 166 14.76 19.89 2.60
CA GLN A 166 15.72 19.08 1.87
C GLN A 166 15.57 19.23 0.35
N PRO A 167 16.67 19.40 -0.41
CA PRO A 167 16.64 19.70 -1.84
C PRO A 167 16.19 18.51 -2.71
N TRP A 168 16.27 17.29 -2.18
CA TRP A 168 15.83 16.08 -2.86
C TRP A 168 14.30 15.88 -2.80
N VAL A 169 13.59 16.69 -2.01
CA VAL A 169 12.13 16.75 -2.04
C VAL A 169 11.70 17.72 -3.13
N ARG A 170 11.32 17.19 -4.28
CA ARG A 170 10.95 17.96 -5.47
C ARG A 170 9.58 17.58 -6.00
N GLU A 171 9.05 18.41 -6.89
CA GLU A 171 7.96 17.99 -7.77
C GLU A 171 8.40 16.79 -8.63
N ILE A 172 7.46 15.90 -8.92
CA ILE A 172 7.67 14.67 -9.67
C ILE A 172 6.98 14.72 -11.03
N THR A 173 7.37 13.80 -11.89
CA THR A 173 6.79 13.58 -13.23
C THR A 173 6.13 12.20 -13.31
N GLU A 174 5.34 11.95 -14.34
CA GLU A 174 4.73 10.62 -14.56
C GLU A 174 5.78 9.52 -14.67
N ILE A 175 6.90 9.81 -15.33
CA ILE A 175 7.95 8.81 -15.52
C ILE A 175 8.68 8.48 -14.20
N ASP A 176 8.76 9.42 -13.25
CA ASP A 176 9.27 9.12 -11.90
C ASP A 176 8.40 8.05 -11.22
N VAL A 177 7.07 8.17 -11.35
CA VAL A 177 6.09 7.23 -10.77
C VAL A 177 6.16 5.87 -11.45
N TYR A 178 6.23 5.82 -12.78
CA TYR A 178 6.33 4.53 -13.48
C TYR A 178 7.67 3.82 -13.26
N ARG A 179 8.78 4.56 -13.10
CA ARG A 179 10.05 3.95 -12.70
C ARG A 179 10.00 3.44 -11.26
N TYR A 180 9.29 4.13 -10.36
CA TYR A 180 9.01 3.62 -9.02
C TYR A 180 8.15 2.34 -9.06
N PHE A 181 7.11 2.29 -9.88
CA PHE A 181 6.32 1.07 -10.08
C PHE A 181 7.18 -0.06 -10.64
N TYR A 182 8.04 0.20 -11.62
CA TYR A 182 9.00 -0.78 -12.13
C TYR A 182 9.92 -1.31 -11.02
N LYS A 183 10.48 -0.44 -10.15
CA LYS A 183 11.25 -0.86 -8.97
C LYS A 183 10.45 -1.83 -8.08
N LEU A 184 9.15 -1.59 -7.84
CA LEU A 184 8.31 -2.48 -7.04
C LEU A 184 8.05 -3.83 -7.70
N ALA A 185 7.90 -3.87 -9.02
CA ALA A 185 7.76 -5.14 -9.76
C ALA A 185 9.03 -6.00 -9.67
N LEU A 186 10.20 -5.36 -9.61
CA LEU A 186 11.50 -6.02 -9.52
C LEU A 186 11.86 -6.54 -8.12
N LEU A 187 11.02 -6.33 -7.10
CA LEU A 187 11.33 -6.63 -5.69
C LEU A 187 11.88 -8.05 -5.49
N ALA A 188 11.25 -9.07 -6.07
CA ALA A 188 11.68 -10.47 -6.00
C ALA A 188 12.37 -10.98 -7.30
N SER A 189 12.79 -10.06 -8.17
CA SER A 189 13.54 -10.35 -9.39
C SER A 189 14.76 -9.42 -9.52
N GLY A 190 14.86 -8.52 -10.49
CA GLY A 190 16.05 -7.66 -10.70
C GLY A 190 16.51 -6.87 -9.48
N GLY A 191 15.63 -6.62 -8.50
CA GLY A 191 15.96 -6.00 -7.22
C GLY A 191 16.97 -6.80 -6.37
N VAL A 192 17.14 -8.10 -6.63
CA VAL A 192 18.10 -8.96 -5.92
C VAL A 192 19.49 -8.98 -6.54
N VAL A 193 19.69 -8.31 -7.69
CA VAL A 193 20.99 -8.27 -8.41
C VAL A 193 21.48 -6.85 -8.72
N ILE A 194 20.93 -5.81 -8.07
CA ILE A 194 21.30 -4.40 -8.36
C ILE A 194 22.82 -4.19 -8.28
N ASP A 195 23.44 -4.59 -7.17
CA ASP A 195 24.89 -4.47 -6.99
C ASP A 195 25.67 -5.36 -7.96
N GLY A 196 25.20 -6.58 -8.21
CA GLY A 196 25.84 -7.52 -9.12
C GLY A 196 25.85 -7.04 -10.57
N VAL A 197 24.78 -6.41 -11.04
CA VAL A 197 24.69 -5.82 -12.38
C VAL A 197 25.48 -4.53 -12.48
N ALA A 198 25.36 -3.63 -11.51
CA ALA A 198 26.02 -2.33 -11.55
C ALA A 198 27.54 -2.41 -11.29
N GLY A 199 27.99 -3.45 -10.60
CA GLY A 199 29.41 -3.74 -10.33
C GLY A 199 30.07 -4.68 -11.34
N ALA A 200 29.32 -5.27 -12.28
CA ALA A 200 29.87 -6.18 -13.28
C ALA A 200 30.80 -5.47 -14.26
N ALA A 201 32.04 -5.97 -14.38
CA ALA A 201 33.02 -5.50 -15.35
C ALA A 201 33.85 -6.69 -15.89
N PRO A 202 34.25 -6.67 -17.17
CA PRO A 202 35.12 -7.71 -17.72
C PRO A 202 36.50 -7.65 -17.07
N PRO A 203 37.21 -8.80 -16.95
CA PRO A 203 38.58 -8.83 -16.46
C PRO A 203 39.51 -8.00 -17.35
N THR A 204 40.45 -7.28 -16.73
CA THR A 204 41.50 -6.54 -17.44
C THR A 204 42.80 -7.34 -17.47
N PRO A 205 43.62 -7.26 -18.54
CA PRO A 205 44.88 -8.01 -18.65
C PRO A 205 45.91 -7.71 -17.54
N ALA A 206 45.77 -6.56 -16.86
CA ALA A 206 46.69 -6.08 -15.83
C ALA A 206 46.41 -6.66 -14.43
N VAL A 207 45.32 -7.40 -14.25
CA VAL A 207 44.98 -8.07 -12.99
C VAL A 207 45.08 -9.58 -13.25
N ALA A 208 45.92 -10.29 -12.49
CA ALA A 208 46.01 -11.74 -12.58
C ALA A 208 44.60 -12.33 -12.43
N PRO A 209 44.18 -13.30 -13.29
CA PRO A 209 42.85 -13.88 -13.17
C PRO A 209 42.75 -14.53 -11.79
N SER A 210 41.93 -13.97 -10.90
CA SER A 210 41.55 -14.73 -9.72
C SER A 210 40.74 -15.91 -10.25
N ALA A 211 41.19 -17.13 -9.96
CA ALA A 211 40.30 -18.28 -10.03
C ALA A 211 39.18 -17.96 -9.04
N GLY A 212 38.01 -17.54 -9.54
CA GLY A 212 36.87 -17.26 -8.68
C GLY A 212 36.51 -18.46 -7.82
N PRO A 213 35.52 -18.33 -6.91
CA PRO A 213 35.16 -19.43 -6.03
C PRO A 213 34.83 -20.69 -6.82
N THR A 214 35.33 -21.83 -6.36
CA THR A 214 34.97 -23.16 -6.87
C THR A 214 33.47 -23.41 -6.68
N THR A 215 32.92 -24.37 -7.43
CA THR A 215 31.51 -24.76 -7.26
C THR A 215 31.20 -25.22 -5.83
N ALA A 216 32.12 -25.93 -5.17
CA ALA A 216 31.93 -26.35 -3.79
C ALA A 216 31.85 -25.16 -2.82
N GLU A 217 32.67 -24.12 -3.02
CA GLU A 217 32.61 -22.88 -2.23
C GLU A 217 31.34 -22.09 -2.51
N GLN A 218 30.91 -22.00 -3.77
CA GLN A 218 29.65 -21.37 -4.16
C GLN A 218 28.45 -22.07 -3.51
N GLU A 219 28.40 -23.40 -3.58
CA GLU A 219 27.35 -24.18 -2.94
C GLU A 219 27.35 -24.02 -1.41
N LYS A 220 28.54 -23.99 -0.79
CA LYS A 220 28.67 -23.72 0.64
C LYS A 220 28.11 -22.33 0.99
N MET A 221 28.49 -21.29 0.24
CA MET A 221 27.95 -19.93 0.42
C MET A 221 26.43 -19.90 0.28
N VAL A 222 25.87 -20.59 -0.71
CA VAL A 222 24.40 -20.70 -0.88
C VAL A 222 23.78 -21.42 0.32
N ARG A 223 24.34 -22.54 0.79
CA ARG A 223 23.83 -23.30 1.95
C ARG A 223 23.89 -22.50 3.25
N GLU A 224 24.93 -21.70 3.43
CA GLU A 224 25.12 -20.85 4.62
C GLU A 224 24.26 -19.58 4.61
N ASN A 225 23.72 -19.17 3.45
CA ASN A 225 22.94 -17.94 3.29
C ASN A 225 21.55 -18.20 2.64
N GLN A 226 20.99 -19.40 2.82
CA GLN A 226 19.68 -19.78 2.27
C GLN A 226 18.55 -18.84 2.73
N ASP A 227 18.67 -18.29 3.93
CA ASP A 227 17.72 -17.34 4.53
C ASP A 227 17.56 -16.09 3.67
N ARG A 228 18.63 -15.62 3.02
CA ARG A 228 18.57 -14.47 2.11
C ARG A 228 17.68 -14.70 0.89
N PHE A 229 17.48 -15.97 0.50
CA PHE A 229 16.64 -16.35 -0.63
C PHE A 229 15.17 -16.48 -0.27
N THR A 230 14.84 -16.38 1.01
CA THR A 230 13.48 -16.11 1.49
C THR A 230 13.36 -14.60 1.65
N LEU A 231 12.36 -13.97 1.01
CA LEU A 231 12.21 -12.53 1.15
C LEU A 231 12.02 -12.17 2.63
N ALA A 232 12.63 -11.08 3.09
CA ALA A 232 12.45 -10.55 4.44
C ALA A 232 10.97 -10.24 4.78
N ALA A 233 10.14 -10.12 3.75
CA ALA A 233 8.69 -10.06 3.83
C ALA A 233 8.06 -11.47 3.89
N GLY A 234 7.16 -11.66 4.86
CA GLY A 234 6.24 -12.80 4.91
C GLY A 234 4.80 -12.32 4.76
N SER A 235 3.81 -13.19 4.90
CA SER A 235 2.39 -12.85 4.98
C SER A 235 1.58 -14.06 5.44
N ASN A 236 0.38 -13.85 5.96
CA ASN A 236 -0.66 -14.88 5.98
C ASN A 236 -1.94 -14.37 5.31
N ALA A 237 -2.72 -15.30 4.78
CA ALA A 237 -4.07 -15.02 4.35
C ALA A 237 -5.00 -16.23 4.52
N TYR A 238 -6.28 -15.94 4.77
CA TYR A 238 -7.38 -16.90 4.70
C TYR A 238 -8.44 -16.40 3.73
N GLY A 239 -8.90 -17.29 2.84
CA GLY A 239 -10.16 -17.15 2.13
C GLY A 239 -11.09 -18.25 2.65
N LEU A 240 -12.19 -17.87 3.30
CA LEU A 240 -13.12 -18.80 3.92
C LEU A 240 -14.44 -18.76 3.15
N GLY A 241 -14.84 -19.92 2.65
CA GLY A 241 -16.09 -20.12 1.91
C GLY A 241 -17.24 -20.56 2.81
N LYS A 242 -18.39 -20.83 2.17
CA LYS A 242 -19.67 -21.10 2.82
C LYS A 242 -19.67 -22.29 3.79
N GLU A 243 -18.78 -23.26 3.60
CA GLU A 243 -18.65 -24.41 4.50
C GLU A 243 -17.78 -24.09 5.72
N ALA A 244 -17.02 -23.00 5.71
CA ALA A 244 -16.21 -22.57 6.85
C ALA A 244 -16.84 -21.42 7.66
N THR A 245 -17.83 -20.72 7.12
CA THR A 245 -18.44 -19.54 7.75
C THR A 245 -19.83 -19.81 8.31
N SER A 246 -20.22 -19.06 9.35
CA SER A 246 -21.46 -19.31 10.11
C SER A 246 -22.74 -18.95 9.36
N ASP A 247 -22.65 -18.06 8.36
CA ASP A 247 -23.79 -17.57 7.55
C ASP A 247 -23.68 -17.94 6.07
N GLY A 248 -22.68 -18.75 5.70
CA GLY A 248 -22.44 -19.17 4.33
C GLY A 248 -21.86 -18.08 3.41
N LYS A 249 -21.40 -16.94 3.95
CA LYS A 249 -20.80 -15.84 3.19
C LYS A 249 -19.29 -15.84 3.29
N GLY A 250 -18.62 -15.22 2.32
CA GLY A 250 -17.16 -15.16 2.29
C GLY A 250 -16.58 -14.34 3.44
N LEU A 251 -15.55 -14.89 4.09
CA LEU A 251 -14.69 -14.17 5.03
C LEU A 251 -13.26 -14.17 4.50
N VAL A 252 -12.58 -13.03 4.60
CA VAL A 252 -11.20 -12.86 4.12
C VAL A 252 -10.34 -12.28 5.24
N LEU A 253 -9.22 -12.94 5.52
CA LEU A 253 -8.15 -12.40 6.33
C LEU A 253 -6.96 -12.06 5.42
N GLY A 254 -6.48 -10.83 5.51
CA GLY A 254 -5.21 -10.42 4.94
C GLY A 254 -4.26 -9.96 6.03
N ASN A 255 -3.06 -10.53 6.09
CA ASN A 255 -2.02 -10.17 7.04
C ASN A 255 -0.64 -10.19 6.35
N PRO A 256 -0.33 -9.27 5.42
CA PRO A 256 1.04 -9.06 4.96
C PRO A 256 1.99 -8.81 6.15
N HIS A 257 3.10 -9.54 6.19
CA HIS A 257 4.23 -9.29 7.09
C HIS A 257 5.29 -8.48 6.35
N PHE A 258 5.09 -7.17 6.30
CA PHE A 258 5.88 -6.26 5.46
C PHE A 258 6.61 -5.23 6.33
N PRO A 259 7.59 -4.49 5.77
CA PRO A 259 8.39 -3.55 6.54
C PRO A 259 7.58 -2.44 7.21
N TRP A 260 7.95 -2.09 8.45
CA TRP A 260 7.35 -0.98 9.21
C TRP A 260 7.95 0.38 8.85
N MET A 261 8.96 0.39 8.00
CA MET A 261 9.68 1.57 7.52
C MET A 261 9.87 1.56 6.00
N GLY A 262 10.29 2.71 5.47
CA GLY A 262 10.55 2.87 4.05
C GLY A 262 9.29 2.89 3.18
N SER A 263 9.52 2.91 1.86
CA SER A 263 8.45 3.05 0.85
C SER A 263 7.63 1.78 0.61
N GLN A 264 7.96 0.70 1.30
CA GLN A 264 7.27 -0.57 1.20
C GLN A 264 6.15 -0.68 2.24
N ARG A 265 5.99 0.29 3.15
CA ARG A 265 4.80 0.39 3.99
C ARG A 265 3.52 0.38 3.14
N LEU A 266 2.47 -0.21 3.68
CA LEU A 266 1.10 -0.10 3.17
C LEU A 266 0.37 1.11 3.76
N TYR A 267 -0.41 1.78 2.91
CA TYR A 267 -1.27 2.91 3.19
C TYR A 267 -2.72 2.51 2.96
N GLN A 268 -3.56 2.58 4.00
CA GLN A 268 -4.99 2.29 3.87
C GLN A 268 -5.72 3.43 3.15
N SER A 269 -6.57 3.12 2.18
CA SER A 269 -7.42 4.11 1.51
C SER A 269 -8.70 3.48 0.96
N HIS A 270 -9.71 4.31 0.72
CA HIS A 270 -10.94 3.94 0.02
C HIS A 270 -11.09 4.80 -1.24
N LEU A 271 -11.12 4.16 -2.41
CA LEU A 271 -11.23 4.77 -3.73
C LEU A 271 -12.65 4.56 -4.31
N THR A 272 -13.37 5.65 -4.57
CA THR A 272 -14.74 5.61 -5.11
C THR A 272 -14.88 6.49 -6.36
N ILE A 273 -15.26 5.88 -7.47
CA ILE A 273 -15.86 6.55 -8.64
C ILE A 273 -17.24 5.91 -8.86
N PRO A 274 -18.34 6.63 -8.57
CA PRO A 274 -19.68 6.05 -8.62
C PRO A 274 -19.98 5.34 -9.94
N GLY A 275 -20.38 4.06 -9.85
CA GLY A 275 -20.71 3.23 -11.01
C GLY A 275 -19.52 2.67 -11.78
N LYS A 276 -18.28 2.90 -11.32
CA LYS A 276 -17.06 2.38 -11.95
C LYS A 276 -16.16 1.60 -10.99
N VAL A 277 -15.86 2.15 -9.82
CA VAL A 277 -15.02 1.51 -8.80
C VAL A 277 -15.46 1.94 -7.41
N ASP A 278 -15.47 1.01 -6.47
CA ASP A 278 -15.71 1.25 -5.05
C ASP A 278 -14.93 0.17 -4.27
N VAL A 279 -13.75 0.54 -3.79
CA VAL A 279 -12.76 -0.39 -3.25
C VAL A 279 -12.02 0.22 -2.08
N THR A 280 -11.84 -0.55 -1.00
CA THR A 280 -11.08 -0.14 0.17
C THR A 280 -10.01 -1.16 0.51
N GLY A 281 -8.88 -0.70 1.02
CA GLY A 281 -7.79 -1.59 1.41
C GLY A 281 -6.44 -0.89 1.53
N GLY A 282 -5.38 -1.69 1.55
CA GLY A 282 -3.99 -1.25 1.64
C GLY A 282 -3.27 -1.25 0.29
N SER A 283 -2.45 -0.23 0.07
CA SER A 283 -1.57 -0.08 -1.09
C SER A 283 -0.15 0.22 -0.64
N LEU A 284 0.87 -0.27 -1.35
CA LEU A 284 2.23 0.20 -1.13
C LEU A 284 2.30 1.72 -1.31
N TYR A 285 3.16 2.39 -0.55
CA TYR A 285 3.28 3.85 -0.56
C TYR A 285 3.44 4.39 -1.99
N GLY A 286 2.64 5.40 -2.33
CA GLY A 286 2.66 6.02 -3.66
C GLY A 286 1.96 5.23 -4.79
N VAL A 287 1.39 4.05 -4.52
CA VAL A 287 0.58 3.29 -5.49
C VAL A 287 -0.90 3.66 -5.35
N PRO A 288 -1.55 4.32 -6.34
CA PRO A 288 -2.95 4.75 -6.25
C PRO A 288 -3.94 3.66 -6.71
N ILE A 289 -3.67 2.39 -6.34
CA ILE A 289 -4.47 1.21 -6.66
C ILE A 289 -4.46 0.31 -5.42
N VAL A 290 -5.62 -0.19 -4.99
CA VAL A 290 -5.72 -1.07 -3.81
C VAL A 290 -5.10 -2.43 -4.14
N LEU A 291 -4.08 -2.84 -3.39
CA LEU A 291 -3.38 -4.11 -3.64
C LEU A 291 -3.96 -5.25 -2.80
N ILE A 292 -4.36 -4.96 -1.56
CA ILE A 292 -5.01 -5.91 -0.64
C ILE A 292 -6.25 -5.23 -0.10
N GLY A 293 -7.42 -5.84 -0.20
CA GLY A 293 -8.65 -5.14 0.16
C GLY A 293 -9.92 -5.87 -0.21
N HIS A 294 -11.00 -5.12 -0.32
CA HIS A 294 -12.26 -5.66 -0.79
C HIS A 294 -13.08 -4.61 -1.55
N THR A 295 -13.90 -5.11 -2.49
CA THR A 295 -15.07 -4.43 -3.01
C THR A 295 -16.29 -4.83 -2.17
N LYS A 296 -17.50 -4.58 -2.66
CA LYS A 296 -18.71 -5.11 -2.00
C LYS A 296 -18.89 -6.63 -2.17
N GLY A 297 -18.38 -7.20 -3.26
CA GLY A 297 -18.61 -8.58 -3.64
C GLY A 297 -17.42 -9.52 -3.43
N LEU A 298 -16.19 -8.99 -3.48
CA LEU A 298 -14.94 -9.74 -3.45
C LEU A 298 -13.98 -9.15 -2.41
N GLY A 299 -13.31 -10.00 -1.67
CA GLY A 299 -12.19 -9.65 -0.79
C GLY A 299 -10.98 -10.49 -1.14
N TRP A 300 -9.79 -9.91 -1.05
CA TRP A 300 -8.56 -10.60 -1.38
C TRP A 300 -7.37 -10.09 -0.57
N SER A 301 -6.37 -10.94 -0.48
CA SER A 301 -5.05 -10.61 0.03
C SER A 301 -3.97 -11.33 -0.78
N HIS A 302 -2.73 -10.99 -0.48
CA HIS A 302 -1.55 -11.53 -1.13
C HIS A 302 -0.54 -12.02 -0.10
N THR A 303 0.18 -13.08 -0.47
CA THR A 303 1.32 -13.57 0.29
C THR A 303 2.51 -13.71 -0.63
N VAL A 304 3.74 -13.46 -0.17
CA VAL A 304 4.94 -13.74 -0.98
C VAL A 304 4.92 -15.18 -1.47
N SER A 305 5.12 -15.36 -2.77
CA SER A 305 5.18 -16.66 -3.44
C SER A 305 6.60 -17.23 -3.44
N THR A 306 6.71 -18.55 -3.39
CA THR A 306 7.98 -19.29 -3.52
C THR A 306 8.50 -19.31 -4.95
N ALA A 307 7.67 -18.96 -5.94
CA ALA A 307 8.02 -19.05 -7.34
C ALA A 307 9.16 -18.09 -7.69
N ARG A 308 10.21 -18.60 -8.33
CA ARG A 308 11.33 -17.77 -8.77
C ARG A 308 10.96 -16.97 -10.00
N ARG A 309 11.20 -15.67 -9.95
CA ARG A 309 10.82 -14.71 -11.00
C ARG A 309 11.94 -14.44 -12.01
N PHE A 310 13.03 -15.21 -11.89
CA PHE A 310 14.23 -15.12 -12.70
C PHE A 310 14.91 -16.48 -12.82
N ALA A 311 15.82 -16.60 -13.78
CA ALA A 311 16.85 -17.63 -13.83
C ALA A 311 18.16 -17.00 -14.34
N LEU A 312 19.27 -17.71 -14.16
CA LEU A 312 20.58 -17.27 -14.62
C LEU A 312 21.02 -18.06 -15.85
N PHE A 313 21.90 -17.46 -16.65
CA PHE A 313 22.51 -18.09 -17.82
C PHE A 313 24.03 -17.96 -17.74
N ASP A 314 24.71 -19.09 -17.64
CA ASP A 314 26.17 -19.15 -17.69
C ASP A 314 26.62 -19.12 -19.15
N VAL A 315 27.25 -18.01 -19.58
CA VAL A 315 27.67 -17.82 -20.97
C VAL A 315 29.17 -18.09 -21.11
N LYS A 316 29.53 -18.84 -22.16
CA LYS A 316 30.92 -19.11 -22.52
C LYS A 316 31.48 -17.94 -23.29
N LEU A 317 32.60 -17.40 -22.83
CA LEU A 317 33.28 -16.27 -23.46
C LEU A 317 34.26 -16.76 -24.53
N VAL A 318 34.48 -15.93 -25.54
CA VAL A 318 35.51 -16.19 -26.55
C VAL A 318 36.89 -15.93 -25.92
N PRO A 319 37.84 -16.87 -26.01
CA PRO A 319 39.19 -16.66 -25.49
C PRO A 319 39.81 -15.36 -26.02
N GLY A 320 40.36 -14.55 -25.11
CA GLY A 320 40.94 -13.23 -25.44
C GLY A 320 39.92 -12.12 -25.73
N SER A 321 38.62 -12.39 -25.69
CA SER A 321 37.56 -11.40 -25.90
C SER A 321 36.46 -11.54 -24.82
N PRO A 322 36.70 -11.02 -23.60
CA PRO A 322 35.81 -11.26 -22.45
C PRO A 322 34.43 -10.59 -22.56
N THR A 323 34.18 -9.82 -23.62
CA THR A 323 32.88 -9.20 -23.95
C THR A 323 32.22 -9.82 -25.19
N SER A 324 32.76 -10.93 -25.68
CA SER A 324 32.17 -11.76 -26.73
C SER A 324 31.81 -13.12 -26.15
N TYR A 325 30.65 -13.65 -26.51
CA TYR A 325 30.18 -14.95 -26.03
C TYR A 325 29.74 -15.85 -27.18
N ILE A 326 29.71 -17.15 -26.92
CA ILE A 326 29.32 -18.17 -27.89
C ILE A 326 27.86 -18.55 -27.63
N LEU A 327 27.04 -18.55 -28.68
CA LEU A 327 25.68 -19.09 -28.68
C LEU A 327 25.48 -19.96 -29.92
N ASP A 328 25.19 -21.24 -29.73
CA ASP A 328 25.05 -22.25 -30.79
C ASP A 328 26.27 -22.30 -31.73
N GLY A 329 27.46 -22.22 -31.15
CA GLY A 329 28.74 -22.16 -31.88
C GLY A 329 29.04 -20.83 -32.57
N GLN A 330 28.10 -19.87 -32.55
CA GLN A 330 28.28 -18.55 -33.17
C GLN A 330 28.79 -17.53 -32.15
N VAL A 331 29.78 -16.72 -32.57
CA VAL A 331 30.28 -15.61 -31.76
C VAL A 331 29.30 -14.45 -31.78
N ARG A 332 28.96 -13.93 -30.61
CA ARG A 332 28.11 -12.76 -30.41
C ARG A 332 28.81 -11.73 -29.54
N GLN A 333 28.70 -10.46 -29.93
CA GLN A 333 29.13 -9.36 -29.10
C GLN A 333 28.09 -9.08 -28.00
N MET A 334 28.55 -8.82 -26.79
CA MET A 334 27.69 -8.27 -25.74
C MET A 334 27.26 -6.85 -26.12
N LYS A 335 26.04 -6.48 -25.74
CA LYS A 335 25.61 -5.08 -25.81
C LYS A 335 26.27 -4.30 -24.68
N ALA A 336 27.03 -3.27 -25.02
CA ALA A 336 27.70 -2.37 -24.09
C ALA A 336 26.93 -1.04 -23.93
N ASP A 337 26.44 -0.76 -22.73
CA ASP A 337 25.78 0.50 -22.39
C ASP A 337 26.76 1.35 -21.56
N LYS A 338 27.24 2.47 -22.11
CA LYS A 338 28.07 3.44 -21.38
C LYS A 338 27.16 4.33 -20.53
N VAL A 339 27.25 4.18 -19.21
CA VAL A 339 26.36 4.84 -18.23
C VAL A 339 27.17 5.84 -17.42
N SER A 340 26.66 7.07 -17.30
CA SER A 340 27.28 8.14 -16.51
C SER A 340 26.35 8.64 -15.41
N VAL A 341 26.86 8.71 -14.19
CA VAL A 341 26.14 9.15 -12.99
C VAL A 341 26.85 10.36 -12.39
N THR A 342 26.08 11.41 -12.08
CA THR A 342 26.58 12.60 -11.41
C THR A 342 26.51 12.42 -9.89
N VAL A 343 27.65 12.29 -9.22
CA VAL A 343 27.72 12.13 -7.75
C VAL A 343 27.90 13.48 -7.03
N ALA A 344 28.42 14.48 -7.73
CA ALA A 344 28.45 15.89 -7.32
C ALA A 344 28.51 16.78 -8.58
N PRO A 345 28.23 18.10 -8.51
CA PRO A 345 28.22 18.97 -9.70
C PRO A 345 29.46 18.89 -10.59
N SER A 346 30.64 18.59 -10.02
CA SER A 346 31.91 18.43 -10.75
C SER A 346 32.45 16.99 -10.74
N ASP A 347 31.70 16.01 -10.24
CA ASP A 347 32.11 14.60 -10.18
C ASP A 347 31.09 13.73 -10.92
N VAL A 348 31.48 13.28 -12.11
CA VAL A 348 30.72 12.36 -12.96
C VAL A 348 31.50 11.05 -13.07
N ARG A 349 30.87 9.96 -12.63
CA ARG A 349 31.42 8.61 -12.70
C ARG A 349 30.81 7.89 -13.89
N THR A 350 31.65 7.14 -14.62
CA THR A 350 31.20 6.40 -15.80
C THR A 350 31.59 4.93 -15.70
N ARG A 351 30.67 4.04 -16.07
CA ARG A 351 30.88 2.60 -16.21
C ARG A 351 30.27 2.11 -17.51
N THR A 352 30.85 1.07 -18.09
CA THR A 352 30.22 0.34 -19.19
C THR A 352 29.57 -0.91 -18.62
N LEU A 353 28.25 -1.02 -18.77
CA LEU A 353 27.48 -2.18 -18.31
C LEU A 353 27.10 -3.05 -19.50
N TYR A 354 27.13 -4.37 -19.33
CA TYR A 354 26.99 -5.31 -20.44
C TYR A 354 25.70 -6.15 -20.34
N SER A 355 25.22 -6.60 -21.49
CA SER A 355 24.12 -7.55 -21.63
C SER A 355 24.38 -8.56 -22.73
N THR A 356 23.88 -9.78 -22.53
CA THR A 356 23.71 -10.79 -23.59
C THR A 356 22.28 -10.74 -24.12
N VAL A 357 21.91 -11.69 -24.98
CA VAL A 357 20.52 -11.89 -25.39
C VAL A 357 19.61 -12.28 -24.21
N HIS A 358 20.17 -12.92 -23.17
CA HIS A 358 19.43 -13.41 -22.01
C HIS A 358 19.13 -12.32 -20.97
N GLY A 359 20.00 -11.30 -20.88
CA GLY A 359 19.83 -10.22 -19.89
C GLY A 359 21.14 -9.51 -19.52
N PRO A 360 21.13 -8.63 -18.51
CA PRO A 360 22.34 -7.99 -17.99
C PRO A 360 23.29 -8.99 -17.35
N ILE A 361 24.60 -8.76 -17.51
CA ILE A 361 25.62 -9.50 -16.76
C ILE A 361 25.52 -9.14 -15.29
N THR A 362 25.61 -10.15 -14.41
CA THR A 362 25.65 -9.96 -12.95
C THR A 362 26.79 -10.76 -12.33
N THR A 363 27.42 -10.21 -11.31
CA THR A 363 28.47 -10.90 -10.53
C THR A 363 28.02 -11.39 -9.15
N SER A 364 26.85 -10.97 -8.70
CA SER A 364 26.31 -11.31 -7.39
C SER A 364 24.81 -11.51 -7.41
N LEU A 365 24.31 -12.15 -6.36
CA LEU A 365 22.89 -12.38 -6.09
C LEU A 365 22.66 -12.20 -4.60
N LEU A 366 21.76 -11.29 -4.20
CA LEU A 366 21.50 -10.95 -2.80
C LEU A 366 22.78 -10.52 -2.04
N GLY A 367 23.68 -9.84 -2.75
CA GLY A 367 24.99 -9.43 -2.24
C GLY A 367 26.03 -10.56 -2.12
N LEU A 368 25.67 -11.81 -2.44
CA LEU A 368 26.60 -12.93 -2.44
C LEU A 368 27.39 -12.95 -3.76
N PRO A 369 28.73 -12.92 -3.74
CA PRO A 369 29.57 -12.87 -4.94
C PRO A 369 29.66 -14.26 -5.61
N LEU A 370 28.54 -14.75 -6.12
CA LEU A 370 28.42 -16.11 -6.66
C LEU A 370 28.94 -16.23 -8.10
N PHE A 371 29.04 -15.15 -8.87
CA PHE A 371 29.19 -15.24 -10.33
C PHE A 371 30.39 -14.41 -10.84
N PRO A 372 31.63 -14.83 -10.56
CA PRO A 372 32.81 -14.10 -11.03
C PRO A 372 32.79 -13.96 -12.57
N TRP A 373 33.06 -12.76 -13.09
CA TRP A 373 33.32 -12.59 -14.52
C TRP A 373 34.78 -12.96 -14.79
N THR A 374 35.00 -14.10 -15.45
CA THR A 374 36.34 -14.63 -15.75
C THR A 374 36.71 -14.40 -17.22
N SER A 375 37.89 -14.86 -17.65
CA SER A 375 38.25 -14.87 -19.08
C SER A 375 37.48 -15.91 -19.89
N ALA A 376 36.86 -16.90 -19.23
CA ALA A 376 36.20 -18.04 -19.87
C ALA A 376 34.66 -18.01 -19.77
N SER A 377 34.11 -17.37 -18.74
CA SER A 377 32.66 -17.33 -18.50
C SER A 377 32.20 -16.03 -17.84
N ALA A 378 30.92 -15.72 -18.06
CA ALA A 378 30.17 -14.68 -17.35
C ALA A 378 28.73 -15.16 -17.12
N THR A 379 27.99 -14.55 -16.19
CA THR A 379 26.60 -14.92 -15.91
C THR A 379 25.64 -13.80 -16.28
N ALA A 380 24.62 -14.11 -17.09
CA ALA A 380 23.53 -13.20 -17.43
C ALA A 380 22.28 -13.48 -16.58
N PHE A 381 21.54 -12.43 -16.22
CA PHE A 381 20.32 -12.50 -15.40
C PHE A 381 19.06 -12.41 -16.28
N GLY A 382 18.32 -13.51 -16.41
CA GLY A 382 17.04 -13.54 -17.13
C GLY A 382 15.87 -13.27 -16.19
N ASP A 383 15.13 -12.18 -16.43
CA ASP A 383 14.07 -11.69 -15.53
C ASP A 383 12.68 -11.67 -16.22
N ALA A 384 11.72 -12.42 -15.66
CA ALA A 384 10.34 -12.44 -16.19
C ALA A 384 9.57 -11.13 -15.94
N ASN A 385 9.95 -10.37 -14.90
CA ASN A 385 9.33 -9.09 -14.57
C ASN A 385 9.92 -7.90 -15.33
N ALA A 386 11.08 -8.03 -15.97
CA ALA A 386 11.68 -6.94 -16.73
C ALA A 386 10.78 -6.42 -17.87
N GLN A 387 9.85 -7.24 -18.36
CA GLN A 387 8.85 -6.86 -19.36
C GLN A 387 7.41 -6.84 -18.82
N ASN A 388 7.21 -6.89 -17.51
CA ASN A 388 5.89 -7.02 -16.90
C ASN A 388 5.35 -5.67 -16.43
N PHE A 389 4.62 -4.95 -17.29
CA PHE A 389 3.72 -3.84 -16.88
C PHE A 389 2.25 -4.26 -16.82
N ARG A 390 1.98 -5.54 -17.07
CA ARG A 390 0.64 -6.14 -17.03
C ARG A 390 0.07 -6.17 -15.61
N TYR A 391 0.92 -6.21 -14.58
CA TYR A 391 0.48 -6.15 -13.18
C TYR A 391 -0.35 -4.90 -12.87
N LEU A 392 -0.08 -3.77 -13.54
CA LEU A 392 -0.86 -2.55 -13.37
C LEU A 392 -2.32 -2.78 -13.79
N ASN A 393 -2.52 -3.48 -14.92
CA ASN A 393 -3.84 -3.85 -15.41
C ASN A 393 -4.50 -4.89 -14.50
N HIS A 394 -3.74 -5.88 -14.04
CA HIS A 394 -4.22 -6.88 -13.08
C HIS A 394 -4.81 -6.22 -11.83
N PHE A 395 -4.03 -5.41 -11.09
CA PHE A 395 -4.54 -4.81 -9.84
C PHE A 395 -5.67 -3.81 -10.10
N PHE A 396 -5.61 -3.04 -11.20
CA PHE A 396 -6.66 -2.11 -11.58
C PHE A 396 -8.00 -2.82 -11.86
N GLU A 397 -7.96 -3.98 -12.53
CA GLU A 397 -9.16 -4.76 -12.84
C GLU A 397 -9.67 -5.55 -11.64
N THR A 398 -8.78 -6.05 -10.77
CA THR A 398 -9.15 -6.66 -9.49
C THR A 398 -9.96 -5.70 -8.61
N ASN A 399 -9.62 -4.41 -8.61
CA ASN A 399 -10.38 -3.37 -7.88
C ASN A 399 -11.84 -3.19 -8.37
N GLN A 400 -12.20 -3.79 -9.51
CA GLN A 400 -13.55 -3.75 -10.08
C GLN A 400 -14.29 -5.09 -9.94
N ALA A 401 -13.56 -6.19 -9.72
CA ALA A 401 -14.12 -7.53 -9.62
C ALA A 401 -15.03 -7.71 -8.40
N GLN A 402 -16.06 -8.54 -8.56
CA GLN A 402 -17.11 -8.82 -7.58
C GLN A 402 -17.23 -10.29 -7.18
N SER A 403 -16.44 -11.18 -7.79
CA SER A 403 -16.41 -12.61 -7.46
C SER A 403 -15.03 -13.21 -7.68
N VAL A 404 -14.75 -14.36 -7.04
CA VAL A 404 -13.46 -15.04 -7.22
C VAL A 404 -13.27 -15.57 -8.65
N ARG A 405 -14.37 -15.83 -9.37
CA ARG A 405 -14.35 -16.24 -10.78
C ARG A 405 -13.95 -15.09 -11.71
N GLU A 406 -14.42 -13.87 -11.42
CA GLU A 406 -13.95 -12.68 -12.12
C GLU A 406 -12.47 -12.40 -11.84
N LEU A 407 -12.01 -12.65 -10.60
CA LEU A 407 -10.61 -12.52 -10.22
C LEU A 407 -9.70 -13.50 -10.98
N ASP A 408 -10.03 -14.80 -11.05
CA ASP A 408 -9.29 -15.78 -11.86
C ASP A 408 -9.22 -15.35 -13.34
N ALA A 409 -10.32 -14.84 -13.90
CA ALA A 409 -10.32 -14.32 -15.27
C ALA A 409 -9.40 -13.11 -15.46
N VAL A 410 -9.28 -12.22 -14.46
CA VAL A 410 -8.33 -11.09 -14.45
C VAL A 410 -6.89 -11.58 -14.37
N GLU A 411 -6.61 -12.55 -13.51
CA GLU A 411 -5.28 -13.16 -13.35
C GLU A 411 -4.80 -13.85 -14.62
N ARG A 412 -5.64 -14.70 -15.22
CA ARG A 412 -5.30 -15.42 -16.45
C ARG A 412 -5.12 -14.48 -17.64
N ARG A 413 -5.99 -13.48 -17.81
CA ARG A 413 -5.93 -12.56 -18.95
C ARG A 413 -4.70 -11.64 -18.90
N ASN A 414 -4.30 -11.20 -17.70
CA ASN A 414 -3.19 -10.27 -17.56
C ASN A 414 -1.85 -10.98 -17.31
N GLN A 415 -1.87 -12.13 -16.63
CA GLN A 415 -0.67 -12.84 -16.17
C GLN A 415 0.35 -11.86 -15.57
N GLY A 416 -0.18 -11.00 -14.70
CA GLY A 416 0.47 -9.77 -14.27
C GLY A 416 1.17 -9.89 -12.94
N ILE A 417 0.73 -10.77 -12.03
CA ILE A 417 1.25 -10.77 -10.66
C ILE A 417 2.77 -10.98 -10.64
N PRO A 418 3.54 -10.07 -10.02
CA PRO A 418 4.99 -10.09 -10.18
C PRO A 418 5.71 -11.03 -9.19
N TRP A 419 5.16 -11.28 -7.99
CA TRP A 419 5.88 -12.05 -6.94
C TRP A 419 5.02 -12.56 -5.76
N VAL A 420 3.69 -12.55 -5.86
CA VAL A 420 2.79 -12.97 -4.76
C VAL A 420 1.80 -14.04 -5.19
N ASN A 421 1.32 -14.83 -4.22
CA ASN A 421 0.08 -15.57 -4.33
C ASN A 421 -1.13 -14.64 -4.15
N THR A 422 -2.31 -15.09 -4.57
CA THR A 422 -3.61 -14.46 -4.31
C THR A 422 -4.49 -15.39 -3.50
N ILE A 423 -5.08 -14.87 -2.43
CA ILE A 423 -6.03 -15.58 -1.56
C ILE A 423 -7.28 -14.72 -1.46
N ALA A 424 -8.44 -15.28 -1.76
CA ALA A 424 -9.69 -14.53 -1.85
C ALA A 424 -10.89 -15.35 -1.38
N ALA A 425 -11.98 -14.64 -1.07
CA ALA A 425 -13.31 -15.20 -0.98
C ALA A 425 -14.33 -14.17 -1.47
N ASP A 426 -15.53 -14.62 -1.84
CA ASP A 426 -16.59 -13.74 -2.33
C ASP A 426 -17.91 -13.84 -1.54
N SER A 427 -18.81 -12.91 -1.83
CA SER A 427 -20.14 -12.81 -1.21
C SER A 427 -21.09 -13.99 -1.49
N LYS A 428 -20.70 -14.92 -2.37
CA LYS A 428 -21.41 -16.19 -2.61
C LYS A 428 -20.83 -17.34 -1.78
N GLY A 429 -19.77 -17.08 -1.03
CA GLY A 429 -19.12 -18.06 -0.17
C GLY A 429 -18.22 -19.03 -0.94
N GLU A 430 -17.62 -18.60 -2.05
CA GLU A 430 -16.56 -19.34 -2.72
C GLU A 430 -15.19 -18.75 -2.35
N ALA A 431 -14.24 -19.62 -1.99
CA ALA A 431 -12.86 -19.28 -1.67
C ALA A 431 -11.93 -19.63 -2.83
N TYR A 432 -10.84 -18.89 -3.00
CA TYR A 432 -9.93 -19.01 -4.14
C TYR A 432 -8.47 -18.74 -3.77
N TYR A 433 -7.60 -19.62 -4.23
CA TYR A 433 -6.14 -19.49 -4.18
C TYR A 433 -5.56 -19.50 -5.59
N ALA A 434 -4.51 -18.71 -5.82
CA ALA A 434 -3.69 -18.79 -7.04
C ALA A 434 -2.25 -18.31 -6.84
N ASP A 435 -1.33 -18.85 -7.65
CA ASP A 435 -0.01 -18.27 -7.91
C ASP A 435 0.18 -18.08 -9.42
N ILE A 436 -0.75 -17.35 -10.04
CA ILE A 436 -0.74 -17.05 -11.49
C ILE A 436 -0.08 -15.70 -11.72
N GLY A 437 1.12 -15.70 -12.32
CA GLY A 437 1.90 -14.50 -12.54
C GLY A 437 3.00 -14.64 -13.59
N ALA A 438 3.92 -13.68 -13.58
CA ALA A 438 5.11 -13.69 -14.42
C ALA A 438 6.16 -14.62 -13.80
N VAL A 439 6.36 -15.80 -14.38
CA VAL A 439 7.36 -16.79 -13.96
C VAL A 439 8.11 -17.28 -15.20
N PRO A 440 9.44 -17.34 -15.20
CA PRO A 440 10.20 -17.87 -16.32
C PRO A 440 9.76 -19.29 -16.69
N HIS A 441 9.68 -19.59 -17.98
CA HIS A 441 9.37 -20.94 -18.46
C HIS A 441 10.61 -21.84 -18.33
N VAL A 442 10.80 -22.39 -17.13
CA VAL A 442 11.81 -23.40 -16.83
C VAL A 442 11.11 -24.63 -16.25
N THR A 443 10.92 -25.65 -17.09
CA THR A 443 10.38 -26.96 -16.67
C THR A 443 11.45 -27.77 -15.95
N ASN A 444 11.03 -28.81 -15.22
CA ASN A 444 11.96 -29.74 -14.56
C ASN A 444 12.89 -30.39 -15.60
N ASP A 445 12.38 -30.90 -16.72
CA ASP A 445 13.18 -31.49 -17.80
C ASP A 445 14.16 -30.51 -18.45
N LYS A 446 13.82 -29.22 -18.48
CA LYS A 446 14.75 -28.18 -18.98
C LYS A 446 15.85 -27.95 -17.95
N ALA A 447 15.49 -27.79 -16.69
CA ALA A 447 16.45 -27.61 -15.60
C ALA A 447 17.43 -28.80 -15.51
N GLU A 448 16.94 -30.03 -15.64
CA GLU A 448 17.77 -31.25 -15.61
C GLU A 448 18.83 -31.25 -16.74
N ARG A 449 18.41 -30.94 -17.97
CA ARG A 449 19.32 -30.95 -19.14
C ARG A 449 20.25 -29.75 -19.21
N CYS A 450 19.78 -28.58 -18.78
CA CYS A 450 20.46 -27.31 -19.05
C CYS A 450 21.19 -26.72 -17.84
N ASN A 451 20.93 -27.16 -16.61
CA ASN A 451 21.65 -26.61 -15.47
C ASN A 451 23.13 -27.00 -15.50
N ASN A 452 24.01 -26.04 -15.16
CA ASN A 452 25.38 -26.36 -14.78
C ASN A 452 25.43 -27.00 -13.37
N ALA A 453 26.62 -27.35 -12.88
CA ALA A 453 26.76 -28.04 -11.58
C ALA A 453 26.15 -27.24 -10.41
N LEU A 454 26.49 -25.94 -10.31
CA LEU A 454 25.88 -25.05 -9.31
C LEU A 454 24.37 -24.95 -9.49
N GLY A 455 23.90 -24.83 -10.74
CA GLY A 455 22.49 -24.75 -11.11
C GLY A 455 21.69 -25.96 -10.64
N ARG A 456 22.25 -27.18 -10.73
CA ARG A 456 21.59 -28.40 -10.21
C ARG A 456 21.40 -28.33 -8.70
N ALA A 457 22.43 -27.91 -7.97
CA ALA A 457 22.37 -27.75 -6.52
C ALA A 457 21.38 -26.65 -6.10
N THR A 458 21.45 -25.47 -6.73
CA THR A 458 20.55 -24.34 -6.41
C THR A 458 19.11 -24.59 -6.83
N PHE A 459 18.87 -25.35 -7.90
CA PHE A 459 17.52 -25.67 -8.37
C PHE A 459 16.84 -26.67 -7.44
N ALA A 460 17.55 -27.73 -7.03
CA ALA A 460 17.03 -28.68 -6.05
C ALA A 460 16.70 -27.97 -4.73
N LEU A 461 17.66 -27.20 -4.21
CA LEU A 461 17.56 -26.55 -2.91
C LEU A 461 16.58 -25.37 -2.88
N LEU A 462 16.65 -24.48 -3.87
CA LEU A 462 15.98 -23.16 -3.84
C LEU A 462 15.03 -22.94 -5.01
N GLY A 463 14.97 -23.82 -6.01
CA GLY A 463 14.24 -23.60 -7.26
C GLY A 463 14.91 -22.58 -8.20
N VAL A 464 16.14 -22.14 -7.92
CA VAL A 464 16.89 -21.18 -8.75
C VAL A 464 17.71 -21.93 -9.81
N ALA A 465 17.38 -21.72 -11.09
CA ALA A 465 18.09 -22.34 -12.21
C ALA A 465 19.28 -21.50 -12.69
N ILE A 466 20.37 -22.17 -13.07
CA ILE A 466 21.55 -21.59 -13.73
C ILE A 466 21.81 -22.40 -14.99
N LEU A 467 21.25 -21.93 -16.10
CA LEU A 467 21.16 -22.63 -17.37
C LEU A 467 22.42 -22.39 -18.23
N ASP A 468 22.75 -23.33 -19.12
CA ASP A 468 23.80 -23.15 -20.14
C ASP A 468 23.36 -22.09 -21.16
N GLY A 469 23.93 -20.90 -21.06
CA GLY A 469 23.67 -19.78 -21.96
C GLY A 469 24.39 -19.88 -23.31
N SER A 470 25.15 -20.95 -23.56
CA SER A 470 25.80 -21.21 -24.86
C SER A 470 24.94 -21.98 -25.86
N GLN A 471 23.74 -22.42 -25.45
CA GLN A 471 22.81 -23.19 -26.27
C GLN A 471 21.41 -22.56 -26.25
N SER A 472 20.87 -22.18 -27.41
CA SER A 472 19.53 -21.59 -27.49
C SER A 472 18.42 -22.57 -27.10
N SER A 473 18.66 -23.89 -27.17
CA SER A 473 17.75 -24.90 -26.62
C SER A 473 17.56 -24.79 -25.10
N CYS A 474 18.46 -24.09 -24.42
CA CYS A 474 18.41 -23.83 -22.98
C CYS A 474 17.80 -22.45 -22.62
N ASP A 475 17.44 -21.63 -23.61
CA ASP A 475 16.68 -20.38 -23.38
C ASP A 475 15.33 -20.66 -22.73
N PHE A 476 14.67 -19.62 -22.20
CA PHE A 476 13.31 -19.76 -21.69
C PHE A 476 12.38 -20.31 -22.78
N GLY A 477 11.57 -21.30 -22.38
CA GLY A 477 10.55 -21.84 -23.27
C GLY A 477 9.33 -20.92 -23.38
N ASN A 478 8.27 -21.42 -24.00
CA ASN A 478 7.02 -20.71 -24.17
C ASN A 478 5.86 -21.71 -24.10
N ASP A 479 4.86 -21.43 -23.28
CA ASP A 479 3.57 -22.12 -23.37
C ASP A 479 2.63 -21.36 -24.33
N PRO A 480 1.70 -22.05 -25.02
CA PRO A 480 0.79 -21.41 -25.98
C PRO A 480 -0.12 -20.32 -25.37
N ASP A 481 -0.47 -20.45 -24.09
CA ASP A 481 -1.31 -19.52 -23.34
C ASP A 481 -0.51 -18.47 -22.55
N ALA A 482 0.82 -18.41 -22.70
CA ALA A 482 1.64 -17.38 -22.07
C ALA A 482 1.42 -16.01 -22.71
N LEU A 483 1.12 -14.99 -21.90
CA LEU A 483 0.87 -13.61 -22.36
C LEU A 483 2.18 -12.90 -22.74
N GLN A 484 3.30 -13.43 -22.26
CA GLN A 484 4.64 -12.90 -22.48
C GLN A 484 5.57 -14.06 -22.85
N PRO A 485 6.26 -13.99 -24.00
CA PRO A 485 7.28 -14.97 -24.34
C PRO A 485 8.32 -15.12 -23.23
N GLY A 486 8.76 -16.35 -22.99
CA GLY A 486 9.70 -16.72 -21.94
C GLY A 486 9.05 -17.02 -20.59
N THR A 487 7.72 -17.05 -20.48
CA THR A 487 7.01 -17.30 -19.22
C THR A 487 6.12 -18.54 -19.25
N LEU A 488 5.90 -19.15 -18.08
CA LEU A 488 4.93 -20.25 -17.91
C LEU A 488 3.52 -19.75 -18.20
N GLY A 489 2.72 -20.50 -18.94
CA GLY A 489 1.33 -20.17 -19.23
C GLY A 489 0.43 -20.26 -17.99
N PRO A 490 -0.67 -19.49 -17.90
CA PRO A 490 -1.60 -19.55 -16.75
C PRO A 490 -2.20 -20.94 -16.47
N SER A 491 -2.33 -21.82 -17.48
CA SER A 491 -2.80 -23.20 -17.30
C SER A 491 -1.80 -24.11 -16.58
N ARG A 492 -0.52 -23.73 -16.53
CA ARG A 492 0.56 -24.47 -15.87
C ARG A 492 1.00 -23.85 -14.54
N GLN A 493 0.16 -22.98 -13.99
CA GLN A 493 0.37 -22.32 -12.71
C GLN A 493 -0.76 -22.71 -11.75
N PRO A 494 -0.49 -22.87 -10.45
CA PRO A 494 -1.42 -23.47 -9.51
C PRO A 494 -2.54 -22.50 -9.15
N SER A 495 -3.78 -23.00 -9.17
CA SER A 495 -4.93 -22.33 -8.59
C SER A 495 -5.96 -23.33 -8.07
N LEU A 496 -6.81 -22.88 -7.14
CA LEU A 496 -7.75 -23.75 -6.43
C LEU A 496 -9.00 -22.97 -6.00
N PHE A 497 -10.18 -23.50 -6.32
CA PHE A 497 -11.46 -23.03 -5.78
C PHE A 497 -11.95 -23.99 -4.70
N ARG A 498 -12.50 -23.45 -3.61
CA ARG A 498 -13.00 -24.23 -2.47
C ARG A 498 -14.28 -23.63 -1.89
N ASN A 499 -15.12 -24.47 -1.32
CA ASN A 499 -16.28 -24.03 -0.53
C ASN A 499 -15.97 -23.96 0.98
N ASP A 500 -14.93 -24.65 1.45
CA ASP A 500 -14.45 -24.61 2.82
C ASP A 500 -13.44 -23.47 3.00
N TYR A 501 -12.17 -23.67 2.69
CA TYR A 501 -11.16 -22.63 2.83
C TYR A 501 -9.99 -22.80 1.88
N VAL A 502 -9.26 -21.70 1.70
CA VAL A 502 -7.89 -21.70 1.24
C VAL A 502 -7.03 -20.83 2.17
N THR A 503 -5.76 -21.16 2.30
CA THR A 503 -4.79 -20.37 3.08
C THR A 503 -3.43 -20.37 2.43
N ASN A 504 -2.61 -19.37 2.74
CA ASN A 504 -1.17 -19.46 2.51
C ASN A 504 -0.40 -18.66 3.56
N SER A 505 0.79 -19.15 3.91
CA SER A 505 1.74 -18.52 4.84
C SER A 505 3.18 -18.54 4.32
N ASN A 506 3.36 -18.32 3.00
CA ASN A 506 4.63 -18.26 2.25
C ASN A 506 5.34 -19.57 1.93
N ASP A 507 4.87 -20.70 2.44
CA ASP A 507 5.21 -21.98 1.81
C ASP A 507 4.53 -22.07 0.43
N SER A 508 4.95 -23.06 -0.37
CA SER A 508 4.46 -23.26 -1.72
C SER A 508 2.93 -23.48 -1.77
N TYR A 509 2.39 -23.43 -2.98
CA TYR A 509 1.00 -23.75 -3.33
C TYR A 509 0.50 -25.12 -2.82
N TRP A 510 1.40 -26.05 -2.49
CA TRP A 510 1.08 -27.45 -2.21
C TRP A 510 -0.04 -27.63 -1.18
N LEU A 511 0.04 -26.95 -0.02
CA LEU A 511 -0.94 -27.10 1.08
C LEU A 511 -1.85 -25.89 1.24
N SER A 512 -2.22 -25.22 0.14
CA SER A 512 -3.23 -24.16 0.21
C SER A 512 -4.56 -24.66 0.78
N ASN A 513 -4.86 -25.96 0.61
CA ASN A 513 -5.82 -26.72 1.41
C ASN A 513 -5.35 -28.20 1.47
N PRO A 514 -5.00 -28.76 2.64
CA PRO A 514 -4.49 -30.14 2.77
C PRO A 514 -5.46 -31.24 2.32
N LYS A 515 -6.76 -30.97 2.20
CA LYS A 515 -7.74 -31.94 1.68
C LYS A 515 -7.71 -32.03 0.15
N GLN A 516 -7.03 -31.11 -0.52
CA GLN A 516 -6.79 -31.14 -1.96
C GLN A 516 -5.43 -30.50 -2.26
N PRO A 517 -4.32 -31.21 -1.96
CA PRO A 517 -2.99 -30.70 -2.25
C PRO A 517 -2.81 -30.43 -3.74
N LEU A 518 -2.10 -29.35 -4.07
CA LEU A 518 -1.76 -29.00 -5.46
C LEU A 518 -0.37 -29.57 -5.78
N GLU A 519 -0.29 -30.53 -6.70
CA GLU A 519 0.94 -31.22 -7.08
C GLU A 519 1.12 -31.26 -8.61
N GLY A 520 2.34 -31.54 -9.07
CA GLY A 520 2.69 -31.70 -10.49
C GLY A 520 3.12 -30.42 -11.20
N PHE A 521 3.45 -29.36 -10.47
CA PHE A 521 3.92 -28.11 -11.06
C PHE A 521 5.46 -28.08 -11.17
N PRO A 522 6.03 -27.27 -12.08
CA PRO A 522 7.49 -27.12 -12.16
C PRO A 522 8.10 -26.64 -10.85
N ARG A 523 9.28 -27.17 -10.48
CA ARG A 523 10.00 -26.85 -9.23
C ARG A 523 10.30 -25.35 -9.07
N ILE A 524 10.39 -24.61 -10.18
CA ILE A 524 10.55 -23.15 -10.15
C ILE A 524 9.38 -22.43 -9.48
N MET A 525 8.17 -23.04 -9.43
CA MET A 525 7.00 -22.50 -8.74
C MET A 525 7.09 -22.67 -7.20
N GLY A 526 7.73 -23.74 -6.73
CA GLY A 526 7.71 -24.13 -5.32
C GLY A 526 8.03 -25.61 -5.15
N ASP A 527 8.23 -26.03 -3.92
CA ASP A 527 8.44 -27.43 -3.56
C ASP A 527 7.11 -28.12 -3.22
N GLU A 528 7.08 -29.43 -3.36
CA GLU A 528 5.93 -30.28 -3.05
C GLU A 528 6.42 -31.41 -2.14
N ARG A 529 5.55 -31.94 -1.27
CA ARG A 529 5.86 -33.10 -0.41
C ARG A 529 7.09 -32.92 0.49
N THR A 530 7.33 -31.70 0.97
CA THR A 530 8.43 -31.34 1.89
C THR A 530 7.87 -30.76 3.20
N GLN A 531 8.71 -30.71 4.25
CA GLN A 531 8.34 -30.08 5.52
C GLN A 531 7.83 -28.65 5.30
N ARG A 532 6.79 -28.26 6.04
CA ARG A 532 6.24 -26.90 6.00
C ARG A 532 6.75 -26.10 7.19
N SER A 533 6.91 -24.80 6.99
CA SER A 533 7.26 -23.89 8.08
C SER A 533 6.25 -24.00 9.21
N LEU A 534 6.70 -23.78 10.45
CA LEU A 534 5.83 -23.83 11.63
C LEU A 534 4.68 -22.83 11.54
N ARG A 535 4.83 -21.73 10.78
CA ARG A 535 3.77 -20.73 10.60
C ARG A 535 2.69 -21.20 9.64
N THR A 536 3.05 -21.88 8.56
CA THR A 536 2.07 -22.55 7.68
C THR A 536 1.32 -23.63 8.45
N ARG A 537 2.04 -24.47 9.22
CA ARG A 537 1.41 -25.49 10.07
C ARG A 537 0.45 -24.87 11.09
N SER A 538 0.89 -23.84 11.82
CA SER A 538 0.05 -23.07 12.75
C SER A 538 -1.21 -22.52 12.07
N GLY A 539 -1.06 -21.92 10.89
CA GLY A 539 -2.19 -21.42 10.10
C GLY A 539 -3.20 -22.50 9.71
N LEU A 540 -2.73 -23.68 9.33
CA LEU A 540 -3.60 -24.81 8.99
C LEU A 540 -4.28 -25.39 10.22
N VAL A 541 -3.51 -25.65 11.28
CA VAL A 541 -4.01 -26.18 12.56
C VAL A 541 -5.09 -25.28 13.15
N MET A 542 -4.93 -23.96 13.15
CA MET A 542 -5.97 -23.04 13.65
C MET A 542 -7.29 -23.16 12.89
N VAL A 543 -7.24 -23.30 11.56
CA VAL A 543 -8.46 -23.48 10.75
C VAL A 543 -9.08 -24.84 11.00
N GLU A 544 -8.27 -25.91 11.03
CA GLU A 544 -8.75 -27.28 11.27
C GLU A 544 -9.37 -27.42 12.66
N GLU A 545 -8.75 -26.87 13.71
CA GLU A 545 -9.29 -26.84 15.07
C GLU A 545 -10.63 -26.08 15.12
N ARG A 546 -10.73 -24.90 14.48
CA ARG A 546 -11.99 -24.14 14.42
C ARG A 546 -13.10 -24.95 13.76
N LEU A 547 -12.81 -25.57 12.61
CA LEU A 547 -13.79 -26.37 11.86
C LEU A 547 -14.14 -27.69 12.54
N ALA A 548 -13.26 -28.21 13.40
CA ALA A 548 -13.52 -29.37 14.24
C ALA A 548 -14.19 -29.02 15.59
N GLY A 549 -14.35 -27.73 15.93
CA GLY A 549 -14.86 -27.30 17.24
C GLY A 549 -13.89 -27.61 18.40
N LYS A 550 -12.58 -27.65 18.11
CA LYS A 550 -11.51 -28.02 19.05
C LYS A 550 -10.64 -26.85 19.50
N ASP A 551 -10.93 -25.64 19.04
CA ASP A 551 -10.23 -24.40 19.42
C ASP A 551 -10.76 -23.79 20.74
N GLY A 552 -11.68 -24.48 21.42
CA GLY A 552 -12.29 -24.03 22.68
C GLY A 552 -13.38 -22.97 22.52
N ARG A 553 -13.85 -22.70 21.29
CA ARG A 553 -14.87 -21.68 21.00
C ARG A 553 -16.25 -22.28 20.73
N PRO A 554 -17.35 -21.53 20.98
CA PRO A 554 -18.70 -21.96 20.62
C PRO A 554 -18.85 -22.25 19.11
N GLY A 555 -19.55 -23.32 18.76
CA GLY A 555 -19.80 -23.74 17.37
C GLY A 555 -18.57 -24.38 16.70
N ASN A 556 -18.53 -24.35 15.36
CA ASN A 556 -17.40 -24.87 14.57
C ASN A 556 -17.20 -24.13 13.23
N LYS A 557 -17.62 -22.86 13.15
CA LYS A 557 -17.52 -22.02 11.95
C LYS A 557 -16.94 -20.66 12.30
N PHE A 558 -16.30 -20.01 11.34
CA PHE A 558 -15.81 -18.66 11.49
C PHE A 558 -16.95 -17.63 11.35
N ASP A 559 -16.90 -16.63 12.21
CA ASP A 559 -17.49 -15.31 11.99
C ASP A 559 -16.37 -14.25 11.98
N LEU A 560 -16.73 -12.97 11.79
CA LEU A 560 -15.77 -11.88 11.75
C LEU A 560 -14.95 -11.77 13.05
N ALA A 561 -15.59 -11.92 14.21
CA ALA A 561 -14.94 -11.81 15.50
C ALA A 561 -13.90 -12.93 15.72
N ASN A 562 -14.26 -14.17 15.42
CA ASN A 562 -13.33 -15.30 15.53
C ASN A 562 -12.15 -15.17 14.56
N LEU A 563 -12.36 -14.61 13.36
CA LEU A 563 -11.28 -14.36 12.42
C LEU A 563 -10.28 -13.31 12.93
N GLN A 564 -10.78 -12.23 13.53
CA GLN A 564 -9.96 -11.20 14.17
C GLN A 564 -9.18 -11.75 15.37
N GLU A 565 -9.79 -12.63 16.15
CA GLU A 565 -9.13 -13.26 17.29
C GLU A 565 -8.10 -14.32 16.86
N ALA A 566 -8.39 -15.08 15.80
CA ALA A 566 -7.48 -16.10 15.27
C ALA A 566 -6.16 -15.47 14.83
N VAL A 567 -6.21 -14.36 14.08
CA VAL A 567 -4.98 -13.68 13.64
C VAL A 567 -4.16 -13.17 14.83
N PHE A 568 -4.78 -12.61 15.87
CA PHE A 568 -4.07 -12.10 17.07
C PHE A 568 -4.04 -13.08 18.24
N ALA A 569 -4.23 -14.37 17.99
CA ALA A 569 -4.14 -15.40 19.02
C ALA A 569 -2.72 -15.50 19.61
N ASN A 570 -1.72 -15.10 18.83
CA ASN A 570 -0.28 -15.15 19.16
C ASN A 570 0.16 -16.53 19.66
N ARG A 571 -0.48 -17.62 19.20
CA ARG A 571 -0.03 -19.00 19.49
C ARG A 571 1.40 -19.17 18.98
N GLN A 572 2.28 -19.76 19.78
CA GLN A 572 3.66 -20.02 19.40
C GLN A 572 3.85 -21.52 19.17
N HIS A 573 3.59 -21.98 17.93
CA HIS A 573 3.48 -23.40 17.59
C HIS A 573 4.72 -24.24 17.95
N ALA A 574 5.93 -23.70 17.83
CA ALA A 574 7.14 -24.39 18.32
C ALA A 574 7.05 -24.76 19.80
N GLY A 575 6.44 -23.89 20.62
CA GLY A 575 6.23 -24.15 22.03
C GLY A 575 5.19 -25.20 22.28
N GLU A 576 4.10 -25.18 21.50
CA GLU A 576 3.05 -26.21 21.56
C GLU A 576 3.60 -27.61 21.27
N LEU A 577 4.64 -27.70 20.42
CA LEU A 577 5.32 -28.95 20.11
C LEU A 577 6.38 -29.34 21.16
N PHE A 578 7.16 -28.38 21.68
CA PHE A 578 8.41 -28.68 22.39
C PHE A 578 8.42 -28.41 23.89
N ARG A 579 7.51 -27.57 24.40
CA ARG A 579 7.57 -27.11 25.80
C ARG A 579 7.59 -28.27 26.78
N ASP A 580 6.70 -29.25 26.59
CA ASP A 580 6.50 -30.32 27.57
C ASP A 580 7.73 -31.27 27.61
N ASP A 581 8.26 -31.64 26.45
CA ASP A 581 9.52 -32.41 26.33
C ASP A 581 10.70 -31.65 26.97
N LEU A 582 10.81 -30.34 26.70
CA LEU A 582 11.88 -29.49 27.25
C LEU A 582 11.77 -29.33 28.77
N VAL A 583 10.56 -29.17 29.31
CA VAL A 583 10.31 -29.08 30.75
C VAL A 583 10.67 -30.38 31.44
N ALA A 584 10.26 -31.53 30.89
CA ALA A 584 10.63 -32.84 31.41
C ALA A 584 12.16 -33.03 31.44
N TYR A 585 12.83 -32.67 30.34
CA TYR A 585 14.29 -32.73 30.25
C TYR A 585 14.99 -31.81 31.26
N CYS A 586 14.54 -30.56 31.39
CA CYS A 586 15.08 -29.57 32.32
C CYS A 586 14.93 -30.00 33.79
N LYS A 587 13.77 -30.56 34.17
CA LYS A 587 13.52 -31.07 35.54
C LYS A 587 14.44 -32.24 35.90
N ALA A 588 14.74 -33.11 34.93
CA ALA A 588 15.65 -34.23 35.13
C ALA A 588 17.13 -33.79 35.19
N ASN A 589 17.48 -32.64 34.60
CA ASN A 589 18.85 -32.16 34.45
C ASN A 589 18.98 -30.70 34.95
N PRO A 590 19.02 -30.46 36.28
CA PRO A 590 19.00 -29.12 36.87
C PRO A 590 20.24 -28.26 36.55
N VAL A 591 21.33 -28.90 36.13
CA VAL A 591 22.56 -28.26 35.67
C VAL A 591 22.89 -28.81 34.28
N LEU A 592 22.99 -27.92 33.31
CA LEU A 592 23.31 -28.24 31.91
C LEU A 592 24.62 -27.56 31.50
N THR A 593 25.34 -28.13 30.54
CA THR A 593 26.59 -27.54 30.03
C THR A 593 26.31 -26.65 28.83
N GLY A 594 26.46 -25.34 28.99
CA GLY A 594 26.45 -24.36 27.91
C GLY A 594 27.84 -24.16 27.29
N ALA A 595 27.94 -23.28 26.29
CA ALA A 595 29.19 -22.91 25.64
C ALA A 595 30.21 -22.28 26.61
N SER A 596 29.74 -21.63 27.69
CA SER A 596 30.57 -21.01 28.72
C SER A 596 30.78 -21.87 29.97
N GLY A 597 30.31 -23.12 29.97
CA GLY A 597 30.41 -24.05 31.10
C GLY A 597 29.07 -24.42 31.72
N PRO A 598 29.07 -25.03 32.93
CA PRO A 598 27.86 -25.47 33.61
C PRO A 598 26.94 -24.31 34.02
N VAL A 599 25.64 -24.42 33.74
CA VAL A 599 24.59 -23.45 34.05
C VAL A 599 23.46 -24.13 34.83
N ASN A 600 23.08 -23.57 35.98
CA ASN A 600 21.88 -24.02 36.70
C ASN A 600 20.63 -23.48 36.00
N VAL A 601 19.82 -24.41 35.47
CA VAL A 601 18.59 -24.15 34.72
C VAL A 601 17.31 -24.43 35.53
N SER A 602 17.42 -24.83 36.80
CA SER A 602 16.29 -25.27 37.62
C SER A 602 15.16 -24.24 37.72
N GLU A 603 15.50 -22.95 37.72
CA GLU A 603 14.55 -21.83 37.74
C GLU A 603 13.75 -21.72 36.43
N ALA A 604 14.35 -22.10 35.30
CA ALA A 604 13.75 -22.01 33.97
C ALA A 604 12.60 -23.01 33.78
N CYS A 605 12.72 -24.21 34.34
CA CYS A 605 11.75 -25.29 34.12
C CYS A 605 10.31 -24.93 34.57
N PRO A 606 10.05 -24.46 35.81
CA PRO A 606 8.70 -24.09 36.24
C PRO A 606 8.17 -22.82 35.55
N ILE A 607 9.05 -21.95 35.01
CA ILE A 607 8.65 -20.79 34.20
C ILE A 607 8.11 -21.27 32.85
N LEU A 608 8.86 -22.15 32.18
CA LEU A 608 8.44 -22.74 30.91
C LEU A 608 7.16 -23.56 31.08
N GLU A 609 7.03 -24.34 32.16
CA GLU A 609 5.83 -25.13 32.46
C GLU A 609 4.56 -24.27 32.58
N LYS A 610 4.67 -23.09 33.20
CA LYS A 610 3.55 -22.15 33.39
C LYS A 610 3.30 -21.24 32.19
N TRP A 611 4.20 -21.19 31.22
CA TRP A 611 4.05 -20.35 30.05
C TRP A 611 2.82 -20.77 29.23
N ASP A 612 2.05 -19.77 28.79
CA ASP A 612 0.76 -19.91 28.12
C ASP A 612 0.84 -20.34 26.65
N LEU A 613 2.04 -20.70 26.17
CA LEU A 613 2.33 -21.08 24.77
C LEU A 613 2.05 -19.95 23.77
N ARG A 614 2.04 -18.70 24.23
CA ARG A 614 1.73 -17.53 23.40
C ARG A 614 2.76 -16.44 23.55
N ASP A 615 2.72 -15.55 22.57
CA ASP A 615 3.51 -14.33 22.51
C ASP A 615 2.59 -13.11 22.75
N ASN A 616 1.85 -13.13 23.85
CA ASN A 616 1.09 -11.98 24.32
C ASN A 616 1.99 -11.03 25.11
N LEU A 617 1.54 -9.79 25.32
CA LEU A 617 2.28 -8.79 26.08
C LEU A 617 2.68 -9.30 27.48
N ASP A 618 1.78 -10.04 28.14
CA ASP A 618 1.98 -10.53 29.51
C ASP A 618 2.34 -12.02 29.57
N SER A 619 2.79 -12.61 28.45
CA SER A 619 3.26 -14.01 28.43
C SER A 619 4.63 -14.14 29.10
N ASN A 620 4.64 -14.62 30.34
CA ASN A 620 5.85 -15.00 31.07
C ASN A 620 6.43 -16.29 30.47
N GLY A 621 7.74 -16.34 30.23
CA GLY A 621 8.44 -17.50 29.66
C GLY A 621 8.56 -17.50 28.13
N ALA A 622 7.81 -16.66 27.42
CA ALA A 622 7.94 -16.50 25.96
C ALA A 622 9.34 -16.00 25.56
N VAL A 623 9.89 -15.02 26.28
CA VAL A 623 11.25 -14.49 26.03
C VAL A 623 12.30 -15.59 26.19
N LEU A 624 12.21 -16.37 27.28
CA LEU A 624 13.09 -17.50 27.55
C LEU A 624 13.00 -18.57 26.45
N PHE A 625 11.80 -19.00 26.09
CA PHE A 625 11.62 -20.00 25.03
C PHE A 625 12.18 -19.51 23.69
N ARG A 626 11.93 -18.25 23.32
CA ARG A 626 12.48 -17.67 22.09
C ARG A 626 14.01 -17.67 22.07
N ARG A 627 14.66 -17.41 23.23
CA ARG A 627 16.12 -17.48 23.33
C ARG A 627 16.62 -18.91 23.20
N PHE A 628 15.99 -19.87 23.87
CA PHE A 628 16.28 -21.30 23.67
C PHE A 628 16.17 -21.68 22.18
N ALA A 629 15.06 -21.33 21.55
CA ALA A 629 14.80 -21.61 20.14
C ALA A 629 15.83 -20.98 19.19
N ALA A 630 16.32 -19.77 19.51
CA ALA A 630 17.36 -19.11 18.72
C ALA A 630 18.74 -19.78 18.86
N LYS A 631 19.00 -20.51 19.95
CA LYS A 631 20.28 -21.22 20.19
C LYS A 631 20.27 -22.67 19.71
N VAL A 632 19.09 -23.31 19.70
CA VAL A 632 18.96 -24.72 19.31
C VAL A 632 19.01 -24.93 17.79
N VAL A 633 18.90 -23.86 17.00
CA VAL A 633 19.00 -23.90 15.54
C VAL A 633 20.46 -23.58 15.13
N PRO A 634 21.29 -24.57 14.74
CA PRO A 634 22.73 -24.38 14.53
C PRO A 634 23.07 -23.53 13.30
N ASN A 635 22.10 -23.34 12.39
CA ASN A 635 22.24 -22.52 11.20
C ASN A 635 20.90 -21.82 10.89
N PRO A 636 20.77 -20.51 11.15
CA PRO A 636 19.57 -19.73 10.85
C PRO A 636 19.15 -19.76 9.36
N ALA A 637 20.05 -20.18 8.46
CA ALA A 637 19.82 -20.23 7.01
C ALA A 637 18.57 -21.03 6.59
N SER A 638 18.14 -22.03 7.37
CA SER A 638 16.99 -22.88 7.02
C SER A 638 15.61 -22.30 7.39
N GLY A 639 15.55 -21.13 8.01
CA GLY A 639 14.33 -20.33 8.15
C GLY A 639 13.22 -20.85 9.08
N ALA A 640 13.34 -22.03 9.68
CA ALA A 640 12.41 -22.53 10.72
C ALA A 640 13.06 -23.68 11.48
N ILE A 641 12.74 -23.85 12.77
CA ILE A 641 13.08 -25.08 13.52
C ILE A 641 12.66 -26.34 12.73
N GLY A 642 11.58 -26.24 11.95
CA GLY A 642 11.02 -27.27 11.08
C GLY A 642 11.80 -27.66 9.83
N ASN A 643 13.09 -27.35 9.70
CA ASN A 643 13.96 -27.85 8.61
C ASN A 643 15.25 -28.50 9.12
N ASN A 644 15.41 -28.69 10.44
CA ASN A 644 16.54 -29.43 11.02
C ASN A 644 16.06 -30.81 11.50
N PRO A 645 16.27 -31.89 10.72
CA PRO A 645 15.82 -33.24 11.08
C PRO A 645 16.37 -33.69 12.44
N ALA A 646 17.57 -33.23 12.83
CA ALA A 646 18.21 -33.62 14.09
C ALA A 646 17.53 -33.03 15.35
N LEU A 647 16.62 -32.05 15.20
CA LEU A 647 15.84 -31.49 16.31
C LEU A 647 14.60 -32.31 16.62
N PHE A 648 14.16 -33.18 15.72
CA PHE A 648 12.99 -34.01 15.92
C PHE A 648 13.39 -35.46 16.18
N SER A 649 12.62 -36.14 17.03
CA SER A 649 12.78 -37.60 17.24
C SER A 649 11.84 -38.42 16.36
N ASP A 650 10.87 -37.78 15.69
CA ASP A 650 10.00 -38.38 14.69
C ASP A 650 10.27 -37.82 13.29
N ASP A 651 10.02 -38.66 12.28
CA ASP A 651 10.22 -38.30 10.88
C ASP A 651 9.09 -37.44 10.32
N PHE A 652 9.42 -36.67 9.28
CA PHE A 652 8.42 -36.02 8.45
C PHE A 652 7.62 -37.03 7.62
N ASN A 653 6.30 -36.84 7.56
CA ASN A 653 5.40 -37.60 6.73
C ASN A 653 4.65 -36.67 5.77
N ALA A 654 4.89 -36.80 4.46
CA ALA A 654 4.22 -35.98 3.45
C ALA A 654 2.69 -36.12 3.42
N ASN A 655 2.14 -37.24 3.90
CA ASN A 655 0.69 -37.46 4.01
C ASN A 655 0.10 -36.90 5.32
N ASP A 656 0.95 -36.42 6.23
CA ASP A 656 0.58 -35.74 7.47
C ASP A 656 1.50 -34.52 7.70
N ALA A 657 1.68 -33.73 6.64
CA ALA A 657 2.66 -32.64 6.61
C ALA A 657 2.28 -31.44 7.50
N VAL A 658 1.02 -31.38 7.95
CA VAL A 658 0.55 -30.38 8.91
C VAL A 658 1.04 -30.71 10.32
N ASN A 659 1.05 -32.00 10.68
CA ASN A 659 1.33 -32.43 12.06
C ASN A 659 2.71 -33.06 12.24
N THR A 660 3.51 -33.25 11.18
CA THR A 660 4.85 -33.85 11.27
C THR A 660 5.97 -32.94 10.72
N PRO A 661 7.20 -33.05 11.24
CA PRO A 661 7.57 -33.74 12.50
C PRO A 661 7.11 -32.94 13.73
N ARG A 662 7.08 -33.54 14.93
CA ARG A 662 6.46 -32.91 16.12
C ARG A 662 7.17 -33.07 17.46
N LYS A 663 8.01 -34.08 17.65
CA LYS A 663 8.60 -34.40 18.97
C LYS A 663 10.00 -33.84 19.10
N LEU A 664 10.31 -33.13 20.20
CA LEU A 664 11.66 -32.62 20.42
C LEU A 664 12.62 -33.79 20.68
N ASN A 665 13.77 -33.80 20.01
CA ASN A 665 14.83 -34.77 20.28
C ASN A 665 15.69 -34.33 21.49
N THR A 666 15.24 -34.64 22.71
CA THR A 666 15.97 -34.32 23.95
C THR A 666 17.27 -35.13 24.11
N GLY A 667 17.48 -36.18 23.30
CA GLY A 667 18.75 -36.90 23.20
C GLY A 667 19.83 -36.13 22.41
N ASN A 668 19.46 -35.08 21.67
CA ASN A 668 20.42 -34.23 20.97
C ASN A 668 21.11 -33.29 21.98
N PRO A 669 22.45 -33.35 22.15
CA PRO A 669 23.19 -32.50 23.09
C PRO A 669 22.97 -30.99 22.89
N GLN A 670 22.66 -30.57 21.66
CA GLN A 670 22.39 -29.16 21.35
C GLN A 670 21.15 -28.62 22.08
N VAL A 671 20.17 -29.47 22.43
CA VAL A 671 18.98 -29.06 23.17
C VAL A 671 19.35 -28.59 24.58
N GLY A 672 20.14 -29.39 25.31
CA GLY A 672 20.61 -29.03 26.64
C GLY A 672 21.54 -27.81 26.62
N GLN A 673 22.47 -27.78 25.68
CA GLN A 673 23.38 -26.65 25.49
C GLN A 673 22.62 -25.35 25.19
N ALA A 674 21.63 -25.38 24.28
CA ALA A 674 20.83 -24.22 23.91
C ALA A 674 20.03 -23.66 25.09
N LEU A 675 19.47 -24.50 25.96
CA LEU A 675 18.75 -24.05 27.15
C LEU A 675 19.71 -23.41 28.16
N ALA A 676 20.88 -24.02 28.40
CA ALA A 676 21.93 -23.46 29.25
C ALA A 676 22.38 -22.08 28.74
N ASP A 677 22.66 -21.96 27.44
CA ASP A 677 23.11 -20.73 26.80
C ASP A 677 22.02 -19.64 26.82
N ALA A 678 20.75 -20.00 26.64
CA ALA A 678 19.64 -19.06 26.75
C ALA A 678 19.49 -18.50 28.17
N VAL A 679 19.58 -19.35 29.19
CA VAL A 679 19.54 -18.93 30.61
C VAL A 679 20.72 -18.03 30.95
N ALA A 680 21.93 -18.41 30.50
CA ALA A 680 23.14 -17.61 30.70
C ALA A 680 23.04 -16.24 30.01
N GLU A 681 22.58 -16.19 28.76
CA GLU A 681 22.43 -14.96 27.98
C GLU A 681 21.41 -14.00 28.60
N LEU A 682 20.27 -14.50 29.09
CA LEU A 682 19.28 -13.64 29.75
C LEU A 682 19.84 -13.06 31.05
N ARG A 683 20.47 -13.89 31.89
CA ARG A 683 21.11 -13.43 33.14
C ARG A 683 22.22 -12.42 32.87
N SER A 684 23.09 -12.66 31.88
CA SER A 684 24.18 -11.72 31.53
C SER A 684 23.66 -10.37 31.03
N ASN A 685 22.47 -10.37 30.41
CA ASN A 685 21.79 -9.14 29.97
C ASN A 685 20.89 -8.52 31.06
N SER A 686 20.87 -9.07 32.27
CA SER A 686 19.97 -8.64 33.36
C SER A 686 18.49 -8.68 32.96
N ILE A 687 18.09 -9.71 32.22
CA ILE A 687 16.71 -10.00 31.85
C ILE A 687 16.21 -11.16 32.72
N PRO A 688 15.13 -10.99 33.50
CA PRO A 688 14.52 -12.07 34.25
C PRO A 688 14.11 -13.24 33.35
N LEU A 689 14.24 -14.48 33.82
CA LEU A 689 13.85 -15.65 33.03
C LEU A 689 12.33 -15.70 32.77
N ASP A 690 11.53 -15.11 33.66
CA ASP A 690 10.08 -14.96 33.56
C ASP A 690 9.64 -13.61 32.96
N ALA A 691 10.58 -12.88 32.33
CA ALA A 691 10.33 -11.58 31.71
C ALA A 691 9.06 -11.56 30.86
N ARG A 692 8.26 -10.49 31.05
CA ARG A 692 7.06 -10.26 30.25
C ARG A 692 7.44 -9.67 28.89
N LEU A 693 6.81 -10.15 27.83
CA LEU A 693 7.11 -9.68 26.47
C LEU A 693 6.96 -8.15 26.33
N ARG A 694 5.99 -7.54 27.02
CA ARG A 694 5.73 -6.08 27.02
C ARG A 694 6.95 -5.23 27.36
N GLU A 695 7.86 -5.74 28.19
CA GLU A 695 9.02 -4.98 28.65
C GLU A 695 10.15 -4.99 27.61
N TYR A 696 10.18 -6.05 26.80
CA TYR A 696 11.31 -6.39 25.94
C TYR A 696 10.99 -6.34 24.45
N GLN A 697 9.75 -6.48 23.97
CA GLN A 697 9.40 -6.32 22.56
C GLN A 697 8.59 -5.05 22.33
N THR A 698 9.20 -4.06 21.67
CA THR A 698 8.62 -2.73 21.56
C THR A 698 8.96 -2.03 20.26
N GLU A 699 8.06 -1.14 19.83
CA GLU A 699 8.31 -0.17 18.78
C GLU A 699 8.40 1.24 19.37
N THR A 700 9.41 2.02 18.99
CA THR A 700 9.56 3.42 19.46
C THR A 700 9.12 4.40 18.38
N ILE A 701 8.00 5.09 18.60
CA ILE A 701 7.48 6.08 17.65
C ILE A 701 7.37 7.44 18.31
N ALA A 702 8.01 8.45 17.71
CA ALA A 702 8.03 9.82 18.21
C ALA A 702 8.42 9.89 19.71
N GLY A 703 9.46 9.14 20.09
CA GLY A 703 9.99 9.07 21.46
C GLY A 703 9.17 8.23 22.45
N GLU A 704 8.05 7.65 22.04
CA GLU A 704 7.22 6.79 22.89
C GLU A 704 7.48 5.31 22.58
N LYS A 705 7.87 4.54 23.60
CA LYS A 705 8.10 3.09 23.52
C LYS A 705 6.77 2.34 23.71
N ILE A 706 6.26 1.73 22.65
CA ILE A 706 4.97 1.01 22.63
C ILE A 706 5.24 -0.50 22.65
N PRO A 707 4.67 -1.27 23.59
CA PRO A 707 4.86 -2.71 23.62
C PRO A 707 4.09 -3.40 22.49
N ILE A 708 4.70 -4.40 21.85
CA ILE A 708 4.11 -5.08 20.69
C ILE A 708 3.93 -6.56 21.00
N HIS A 709 2.75 -7.11 20.72
CA HIS A 709 2.45 -8.53 20.85
C HIS A 709 2.67 -9.28 19.53
N GLY A 710 2.64 -10.61 19.56
CA GLY A 710 3.07 -11.43 18.43
C GLY A 710 4.57 -11.69 18.49
N GLY A 711 5.11 -12.42 17.51
CA GLY A 711 6.48 -12.92 17.60
C GLY A 711 7.01 -13.52 16.32
N PRO A 712 8.21 -14.12 16.34
CA PRO A 712 8.86 -14.60 15.14
C PRO A 712 8.02 -15.67 14.43
N GLY A 713 7.69 -15.43 13.17
CA GLY A 713 6.97 -16.41 12.35
C GLY A 713 7.74 -17.74 12.21
N THR A 714 9.06 -17.72 12.34
CA THR A 714 9.92 -18.92 12.35
C THR A 714 9.61 -19.89 13.50
N LEU A 715 8.97 -19.42 14.57
CA LEU A 715 8.49 -20.21 15.72
C LEU A 715 7.01 -20.61 15.58
N GLY A 716 6.42 -20.36 14.42
CA GLY A 716 5.01 -20.65 14.14
C GLY A 716 4.02 -19.68 14.75
N VAL A 717 4.48 -18.47 15.12
CA VAL A 717 3.58 -17.39 15.49
C VAL A 717 2.90 -16.85 14.25
N PHE A 718 1.57 -16.97 14.21
CA PHE A 718 0.80 -16.54 13.04
C PHE A 718 0.84 -15.02 12.88
N ASN A 719 0.55 -14.24 13.92
CA ASN A 719 0.82 -12.79 13.95
C ASN A 719 2.33 -12.52 14.04
N ALA A 720 3.00 -12.58 12.88
CA ALA A 720 4.44 -12.54 12.85
C ALA A 720 4.97 -11.12 13.09
N ILE A 721 5.94 -11.01 13.99
CA ILE A 721 6.67 -9.79 14.33
C ILE A 721 8.16 -10.14 14.33
N SER A 722 8.96 -9.40 13.57
CA SER A 722 10.39 -9.62 13.40
C SER A 722 11.19 -8.44 13.96
N ASN A 723 11.87 -8.71 15.08
CA ASN A 723 12.72 -7.77 15.78
C ASN A 723 14.02 -8.48 16.14
N PRO A 724 15.19 -7.90 15.84
CA PRO A 724 16.46 -8.46 16.29
C PRO A 724 16.59 -8.36 17.81
N PHE A 725 17.15 -9.39 18.44
CA PHE A 725 17.51 -9.33 19.86
C PHE A 725 18.77 -8.47 20.06
N LYS A 726 18.68 -7.41 20.86
CA LYS A 726 19.74 -6.43 21.14
C LYS A 726 20.11 -6.43 22.63
N GLY A 727 20.49 -7.59 23.16
CA GLY A 727 20.95 -7.75 24.54
C GLY A 727 19.92 -7.25 25.57
N ARG A 728 20.35 -6.44 26.54
CA ARG A 728 19.51 -5.88 27.61
C ARG A 728 18.25 -5.15 27.12
N SER A 729 18.26 -4.60 25.91
CA SER A 729 17.10 -3.91 25.33
C SER A 729 16.00 -4.88 24.87
N GLY A 730 16.27 -6.19 24.83
CA GLY A 730 15.35 -7.20 24.31
C GLY A 730 15.24 -7.14 22.80
N PHE A 731 14.03 -6.99 22.29
CA PHE A 731 13.60 -6.94 20.90
C PHE A 731 13.03 -5.55 20.53
N PRO A 732 13.84 -4.48 20.51
CA PRO A 732 13.36 -3.17 20.08
C PRO A 732 13.22 -3.10 18.55
N ASP A 733 12.50 -2.11 18.06
CA ASP A 733 12.41 -1.67 16.66
C ASP A 733 11.95 -2.77 15.70
N VAL A 734 10.65 -2.80 15.41
CA VAL A 734 10.05 -3.76 14.49
C VAL A 734 10.57 -3.47 13.09
N GLY A 735 11.31 -4.42 12.51
CA GLY A 735 11.77 -4.31 11.12
C GLY A 735 10.65 -4.63 10.15
N SER A 736 10.11 -5.83 10.26
CA SER A 736 8.96 -6.31 9.49
C SER A 736 8.03 -7.14 10.36
N GLY A 737 6.79 -7.32 9.91
CA GLY A 737 5.78 -8.07 10.64
C GLY A 737 4.39 -7.66 10.20
N SER A 738 3.36 -8.08 10.93
CA SER A 738 1.99 -7.65 10.69
C SER A 738 1.94 -6.15 10.44
N SER A 739 1.43 -5.77 9.27
CA SER A 739 1.55 -4.43 8.69
C SER A 739 0.18 -3.81 8.48
N PHE A 740 -0.43 -4.02 7.32
CA PHE A 740 -1.86 -3.82 7.13
C PHE A 740 -2.58 -5.14 7.38
N VAL A 741 -3.33 -5.25 8.45
CA VAL A 741 -4.16 -6.43 8.73
C VAL A 741 -5.62 -6.09 8.43
N MET A 742 -6.32 -6.98 7.74
CA MET A 742 -7.73 -6.84 7.37
C MET A 742 -8.48 -8.13 7.67
N ALA A 743 -9.65 -8.02 8.30
CA ALA A 743 -10.67 -9.05 8.35
C ALA A 743 -11.95 -8.49 7.70
N ALA A 744 -12.43 -9.13 6.63
CA ALA A 744 -13.57 -8.65 5.85
C ALA A 744 -14.64 -9.74 5.69
N HIS A 745 -15.90 -9.38 5.98
CA HIS A 745 -17.09 -10.21 5.80
C HIS A 745 -17.93 -9.69 4.65
N LEU A 746 -17.98 -10.48 3.58
CA LEU A 746 -18.70 -10.16 2.35
C LEU A 746 -20.15 -10.66 2.45
N ASN A 747 -20.91 -10.02 3.33
CA ASN A 747 -22.28 -10.40 3.72
C ASN A 747 -23.34 -10.37 2.58
N GLY A 748 -22.95 -10.06 1.34
CA GLY A 748 -23.85 -9.97 0.19
C GLY A 748 -24.69 -8.70 0.12
N THR A 749 -24.39 -7.71 0.96
CA THR A 749 -25.00 -6.38 0.90
C THR A 749 -24.09 -5.39 0.17
N ASP A 750 -24.56 -4.17 -0.06
CA ASP A 750 -23.71 -3.09 -0.57
C ASP A 750 -22.71 -2.56 0.48
N CYS A 751 -22.79 -3.03 1.74
CA CYS A 751 -21.97 -2.62 2.88
C CYS A 751 -21.34 -3.85 3.57
N PRO A 752 -20.17 -4.33 3.10
CA PRO A 752 -19.40 -5.36 3.80
C PRO A 752 -19.08 -4.94 5.23
N ASP A 753 -19.02 -5.90 6.16
CA ASP A 753 -18.59 -5.65 7.53
C ASP A 753 -17.10 -5.99 7.65
N SER A 754 -16.27 -4.98 7.89
CA SER A 754 -14.81 -5.14 7.79
C SER A 754 -14.04 -4.35 8.84
N ARG A 755 -12.90 -4.90 9.26
CA ARG A 755 -12.01 -4.36 10.28
C ARG A 755 -10.59 -4.33 9.75
N SER A 756 -9.83 -3.28 10.08
CA SER A 756 -8.41 -3.19 9.77
C SER A 756 -7.59 -2.69 10.93
N ILE A 757 -6.28 -2.88 10.81
CA ILE A 757 -5.29 -2.12 11.55
C ILE A 757 -4.05 -1.91 10.66
N VAL A 758 -3.58 -0.67 10.57
CA VAL A 758 -2.24 -0.36 10.05
C VAL A 758 -1.32 -0.27 11.27
N THR A 759 -0.54 -1.31 11.52
CA THR A 759 0.16 -1.51 12.80
C THR A 759 1.18 -0.42 13.12
N TYR A 760 1.78 0.20 12.10
CA TYR A 760 2.68 1.36 12.22
C TYR A 760 1.97 2.70 11.92
N SER A 761 0.64 2.72 11.98
CA SER A 761 -0.23 3.86 11.67
C SER A 761 -0.12 4.45 10.25
N GLN A 762 -1.04 5.36 9.93
CA GLN A 762 -1.28 5.88 8.58
C GLN A 762 -0.16 6.82 8.07
N SER A 763 0.60 7.44 8.97
CA SER A 763 1.58 8.49 8.67
C SER A 763 2.98 8.06 9.10
N ALA A 764 3.97 8.22 8.22
CA ALA A 764 5.39 8.05 8.55
C ALA A 764 5.99 9.32 9.17
N ASN A 765 5.30 10.46 9.09
CA ASN A 765 5.71 11.71 9.71
C ASN A 765 5.59 11.60 11.24
N PRO A 766 6.71 11.66 12.00
CA PRO A 766 6.66 11.52 13.46
C PRO A 766 5.91 12.65 14.18
N SER A 767 5.65 13.77 13.50
CA SER A 767 4.86 14.89 14.02
C SER A 767 3.35 14.79 13.69
N SER A 768 2.93 13.79 12.90
CA SER A 768 1.51 13.60 12.59
C SER A 768 0.77 13.03 13.80
N PRO A 769 -0.48 13.44 14.07
CA PRO A 769 -1.33 12.75 15.05
C PRO A 769 -1.55 11.27 14.69
N HIS A 770 -1.40 10.92 13.41
CA HIS A 770 -1.57 9.58 12.86
C HIS A 770 -0.24 8.83 12.70
N ALA A 771 0.78 9.18 13.51
CA ALA A 771 2.07 8.49 13.51
C ALA A 771 2.06 7.21 14.36
N LYS A 772 1.18 7.12 15.38
CA LYS A 772 1.21 6.04 16.38
C LYS A 772 -0.15 5.64 16.98
N ASP A 773 -1.22 6.29 16.58
CA ASP A 773 -2.59 6.05 17.07
C ASP A 773 -3.06 4.60 16.85
N MET A 774 -2.99 4.07 15.64
CA MET A 774 -3.25 2.66 15.34
C MET A 774 -2.19 1.72 15.94
N THR A 775 -0.93 2.13 16.09
CA THR A 775 0.08 1.30 16.78
C THR A 775 -0.31 1.01 18.24
N LYS A 776 -0.89 2.00 18.93
CA LYS A 776 -1.44 1.79 20.28
C LYS A 776 -2.63 0.84 20.29
N LEU A 777 -3.54 0.97 19.32
CA LEU A 777 -4.65 0.02 19.17
C LEU A 777 -4.15 -1.39 18.88
N PHE A 778 -3.16 -1.54 18.00
CA PHE A 778 -2.53 -2.82 17.71
C PHE A 778 -1.92 -3.43 18.97
N SER A 779 -1.16 -2.66 19.76
CA SER A 779 -0.65 -3.10 21.07
C SER A 779 -1.74 -3.70 21.97
N GLU A 780 -2.95 -3.12 21.92
CA GLU A 780 -4.12 -3.53 22.70
C GLU A 780 -5.01 -4.57 22.00
N LYS A 781 -4.61 -5.12 20.84
CA LYS A 781 -5.42 -6.01 19.97
C LYS A 781 -6.76 -5.40 19.53
N LYS A 782 -6.86 -4.08 19.49
CA LYS A 782 -8.05 -3.36 19.04
C LYS A 782 -8.00 -3.13 17.53
N TRP A 783 -9.18 -3.07 16.94
CA TRP A 783 -9.38 -2.93 15.50
C TRP A 783 -10.07 -1.62 15.16
N VAL A 784 -9.85 -1.16 13.92
CA VAL A 784 -10.50 0.00 13.33
C VAL A 784 -11.60 -0.48 12.39
N ASP A 785 -12.77 0.16 12.44
CA ASP A 785 -13.84 -0.10 11.47
C ASP A 785 -13.43 0.39 10.07
N MET A 786 -13.38 -0.52 9.10
CA MET A 786 -13.17 -0.19 7.70
C MET A 786 -14.48 0.31 7.09
N ARG A 787 -14.80 1.59 7.32
CA ARG A 787 -16.02 2.22 6.82
C ARG A 787 -16.07 2.14 5.29
N PHE A 788 -17.06 1.43 4.77
CA PHE A 788 -17.22 1.24 3.34
C PHE A 788 -18.36 2.12 2.84
N CYS A 789 -19.55 1.93 3.38
CA CYS A 789 -20.71 2.63 2.86
C CYS A 789 -20.66 4.14 3.10
N THR A 790 -21.25 4.89 2.17
CA THR A 790 -21.24 6.36 2.23
C THR A 790 -21.77 6.86 3.57
N GLU A 791 -22.84 6.26 4.09
CA GLU A 791 -23.41 6.62 5.39
C GLU A 791 -22.41 6.43 6.54
N GLU A 792 -21.69 5.31 6.59
CA GLU A 792 -20.70 5.02 7.63
C GLU A 792 -19.61 6.10 7.63
N VAL A 793 -19.03 6.38 6.46
CA VAL A 793 -18.00 7.42 6.26
C VAL A 793 -18.53 8.79 6.71
N LEU A 794 -19.78 9.12 6.37
CA LEU A 794 -20.37 10.43 6.69
C LEU A 794 -20.72 10.62 8.17
N THR A 795 -20.87 9.53 8.92
CA THR A 795 -21.19 9.55 10.36
C THR A 795 -19.98 9.38 11.27
N ASP A 796 -18.80 9.20 10.70
CA ASP A 796 -17.56 9.13 11.45
C ASP A 796 -17.36 10.40 12.32
N PRO A 797 -17.00 10.26 13.61
CA PRO A 797 -16.90 11.38 14.53
C PRO A 797 -15.73 12.33 14.21
N GLU A 798 -14.71 11.86 13.49
CA GLU A 798 -13.52 12.63 13.10
C GLU A 798 -13.56 13.04 11.62
N LEU A 799 -14.71 12.91 10.95
CA LEU A 799 -14.87 13.24 9.54
C LEU A 799 -14.39 14.68 9.25
N SER A 800 -13.37 14.78 8.42
CA SER A 800 -12.91 16.02 7.80
C SER A 800 -12.96 15.92 6.28
N VAL A 801 -13.17 17.05 5.61
CA VAL A 801 -13.36 17.08 4.15
C VAL A 801 -12.44 18.10 3.50
N THR A 802 -11.55 17.63 2.64
CA THR A 802 -10.71 18.46 1.78
C THR A 802 -11.28 18.50 0.37
N GLU A 803 -11.58 19.69 -0.13
CA GLU A 803 -12.12 19.92 -1.47
C GLU A 803 -10.98 20.33 -2.40
N LEU A 804 -10.60 19.44 -3.31
CA LEU A 804 -9.55 19.71 -4.30
C LEU A 804 -10.13 19.88 -5.72
N GLY A 805 -11.45 20.10 -5.82
CA GLY A 805 -12.18 20.21 -7.09
C GLY A 805 -13.60 20.77 -6.91
N CYS A 806 -14.51 20.51 -7.84
CA CYS A 806 -15.94 20.75 -7.63
C CYS A 806 -16.78 19.50 -7.90
N LEU A 807 -16.93 18.67 -6.87
CA LEU A 807 -18.00 17.68 -6.84
C LEU A 807 -19.29 18.29 -6.30
N PRO A 808 -20.43 18.08 -6.97
CA PRO A 808 -21.73 18.44 -6.42
C PRO A 808 -21.88 17.79 -5.04
N THR A 809 -22.33 18.57 -4.04
CA THR A 809 -22.48 18.04 -2.67
C THR A 809 -23.43 16.85 -2.63
N GLY A 810 -24.43 16.80 -3.51
CA GLY A 810 -25.28 15.62 -3.72
C GLY A 810 -25.98 15.17 -2.44
N GLY A 811 -26.52 16.11 -1.65
CA GLY A 811 -27.26 15.78 -0.44
C GLY A 811 -28.76 15.74 -0.70
N LEU A 812 -29.33 16.88 -1.11
CA LEU A 812 -30.77 17.05 -1.31
C LEU A 812 -31.14 17.04 -2.80
N LYS A 813 -31.94 16.06 -3.23
CA LYS A 813 -32.54 16.01 -4.59
C LYS A 813 -33.50 17.19 -4.82
N GLY A 814 -34.19 17.63 -3.79
CA GLY A 814 -35.14 18.74 -3.86
C GLY A 814 -35.81 19.05 -2.52
N VAL A 815 -36.36 20.27 -2.40
CA VAL A 815 -37.06 20.73 -1.19
C VAL A 815 -38.37 21.45 -1.51
N SER A 816 -39.36 21.29 -0.64
CA SER A 816 -40.71 21.80 -0.80
C SER A 816 -41.35 22.18 0.52
N VAL A 817 -42.22 23.20 0.48
CA VAL A 817 -43.02 23.64 1.61
C VAL A 817 -44.47 23.78 1.13
N LYS A 818 -45.39 22.99 1.70
CA LYS A 818 -46.82 22.98 1.33
C LYS A 818 -47.71 23.18 2.55
N ARG A 819 -48.83 23.91 2.43
CA ARG A 819 -49.81 24.05 3.52
C ARG A 819 -50.68 22.80 3.62
N ARG A 820 -50.96 22.34 4.84
CA ARG A 820 -51.90 21.24 5.14
C ARG A 820 -52.70 21.62 6.39
N GLY A 821 -53.91 22.16 6.19
CA GLY A 821 -54.73 22.71 7.29
C GLY A 821 -54.02 23.86 8.03
N LYS A 822 -53.94 23.76 9.36
CA LYS A 822 -53.20 24.70 10.24
C LYS A 822 -51.68 24.40 10.35
N ARG A 823 -51.18 23.36 9.65
CA ARG A 823 -49.79 22.90 9.65
C ARG A 823 -49.10 23.13 8.31
N VAL A 824 -47.77 22.98 8.28
CA VAL A 824 -46.95 23.08 7.08
C VAL A 824 -46.18 21.78 6.87
N ARG A 825 -46.34 21.17 5.70
CA ARG A 825 -45.55 20.00 5.28
C ARG A 825 -44.22 20.49 4.70
N LEU A 826 -43.13 20.05 5.32
CA LEU A 826 -41.74 20.31 4.94
C LEU A 826 -41.22 19.04 4.24
N GLY A 827 -41.29 19.03 2.91
CA GLY A 827 -40.92 17.86 2.11
C GLY A 827 -39.57 18.02 1.46
N PHE A 828 -38.79 16.94 1.40
CA PHE A 828 -37.50 16.90 0.73
C PHE A 828 -37.24 15.50 0.18
N GLY A 829 -36.34 15.39 -0.79
CA GLY A 829 -35.77 14.13 -1.27
C GLY A 829 -34.27 14.12 -1.02
N SER A 830 -33.71 12.93 -0.75
CA SER A 830 -32.30 12.75 -0.40
C SER A 830 -31.57 11.85 -1.41
N GLU A 831 -30.27 12.08 -1.58
CA GLU A 831 -29.36 11.19 -2.32
C GLU A 831 -28.54 10.26 -1.41
N VAL A 832 -28.56 10.50 -0.08
CA VAL A 832 -27.93 9.68 0.95
C VAL A 832 -28.95 9.26 2.01
N LYS A 833 -28.73 8.14 2.70
CA LYS A 833 -29.66 7.64 3.73
C LYS A 833 -29.39 8.29 5.10
N LEU A 834 -29.28 9.62 5.14
CA LEU A 834 -29.08 10.42 6.38
C LEU A 834 -30.30 11.30 6.70
N PRO A 835 -30.58 11.59 7.99
CA PRO A 835 -31.65 12.49 8.37
C PRO A 835 -31.31 13.95 8.03
N ALA A 836 -32.24 14.65 7.39
CA ALA A 836 -32.10 16.08 7.13
C ALA A 836 -32.49 16.89 8.36
N THR A 837 -31.68 17.90 8.69
CA THR A 837 -32.06 18.93 9.67
C THR A 837 -32.91 19.99 8.99
N ILE A 838 -34.13 20.19 9.49
CA ILE A 838 -35.07 21.18 8.98
C ILE A 838 -35.33 22.24 10.05
N GLU A 839 -34.93 23.47 9.77
CA GLU A 839 -35.16 24.63 10.63
C GLU A 839 -36.17 25.57 9.99
N VAL A 840 -37.19 25.99 10.75
CA VAL A 840 -38.14 27.02 10.30
C VAL A 840 -37.89 28.30 11.08
N PHE A 841 -37.67 29.39 10.36
CA PHE A 841 -37.45 30.72 10.91
C PHE A 841 -38.64 31.62 10.56
N SER A 842 -39.14 32.38 11.54
CA SER A 842 -39.98 33.55 11.27
C SER A 842 -39.09 34.75 10.92
N VAL A 843 -39.55 35.59 9.98
CA VAL A 843 -38.83 36.78 9.53
C VAL A 843 -39.58 38.03 9.99
N GLY A 844 -38.95 38.79 10.89
CA GLY A 844 -39.48 40.03 11.43
C GLY A 844 -39.51 41.19 10.42
N ARG A 845 -40.21 42.28 10.76
CA ARG A 845 -40.25 43.52 9.95
C ARG A 845 -38.88 44.23 9.87
N ASP A 846 -37.98 43.91 10.80
CA ASP A 846 -36.58 44.31 10.84
C ASP A 846 -35.67 43.40 10.01
N GLY A 847 -36.22 42.35 9.38
CA GLY A 847 -35.47 41.37 8.60
C GLY A 847 -34.74 40.31 9.42
N LYS A 848 -34.82 40.35 10.77
CA LYS A 848 -34.17 39.34 11.62
C LYS A 848 -34.91 38.00 11.55
N ARG A 849 -34.14 36.91 11.55
CA ARG A 849 -34.64 35.53 11.57
C ARG A 849 -34.73 35.04 13.01
N ARG A 850 -35.88 34.52 13.43
CA ARG A 850 -36.07 33.85 14.74
C ARG A 850 -36.51 32.42 14.51
N ARG A 851 -35.75 31.43 15.00
CA ARG A 851 -36.07 30.01 14.84
C ARG A 851 -37.34 29.67 15.62
N VAL A 852 -38.31 29.07 14.95
CA VAL A 852 -39.62 28.67 15.51
C VAL A 852 -39.86 27.17 15.47
N ALA A 853 -39.00 26.41 14.78
CA ALA A 853 -38.93 24.96 14.85
C ALA A 853 -37.57 24.47 14.37
N LYS A 854 -37.10 23.35 14.93
CA LYS A 854 -35.98 22.53 14.43
C LYS A 854 -36.42 21.06 14.55
N VAL A 855 -36.25 20.28 13.48
CA VAL A 855 -36.52 18.85 13.48
C VAL A 855 -35.44 18.14 12.67
N SER A 856 -35.00 16.99 13.13
CA SER A 856 -34.17 16.06 12.35
C SER A 856 -35.07 14.92 11.88
N SER A 857 -35.08 14.61 10.58
CA SER A 857 -35.91 13.53 10.05
C SER A 857 -35.37 12.97 8.76
N ALA A 858 -35.49 11.66 8.57
CA ALA A 858 -35.23 10.98 7.30
C ALA A 858 -36.41 11.08 6.30
N LYS A 859 -37.58 11.57 6.75
CA LYS A 859 -38.81 11.66 5.93
C LYS A 859 -39.41 13.07 5.99
N PRO A 860 -40.24 13.46 5.00
CA PRO A 860 -41.01 14.70 5.04
C PRO A 860 -41.80 14.89 6.35
N VAL A 861 -41.71 16.08 6.96
CA VAL A 861 -42.30 16.35 8.28
C VAL A 861 -43.52 17.26 8.17
N LEU A 862 -44.58 16.96 8.93
CA LEU A 862 -45.74 17.85 9.09
C LEU A 862 -45.59 18.71 10.35
N SER A 863 -45.13 19.95 10.18
CA SER A 863 -44.78 20.85 11.28
C SER A 863 -45.93 21.77 11.70
N ARG A 864 -46.03 22.03 13.00
CA ARG A 864 -46.86 23.11 13.59
C ARG A 864 -46.17 24.48 13.49
N ALA A 865 -44.99 24.58 12.88
CA ALA A 865 -44.36 25.85 12.56
C ALA A 865 -45.23 26.69 11.61
N ALA A 866 -45.10 28.01 11.68
CA ALA A 866 -45.84 28.96 10.84
C ALA A 866 -47.38 28.87 10.98
N ARG A 867 -47.88 28.80 12.23
CA ARG A 867 -49.32 28.91 12.55
C ARG A 867 -49.89 30.30 12.31
N ARG A 868 -49.11 31.35 12.62
CA ARG A 868 -49.52 32.76 12.49
C ARG A 868 -49.28 33.26 11.06
N SER A 869 -50.05 34.26 10.64
CA SER A 869 -49.79 34.95 9.38
C SER A 869 -48.46 35.67 9.46
N GLY A 870 -47.62 35.53 8.43
CA GLY A 870 -46.26 36.07 8.46
C GLY A 870 -45.36 35.55 7.35
N ARG A 871 -44.10 35.97 7.38
CA ARG A 871 -43.04 35.50 6.48
C ARG A 871 -42.14 34.52 7.20
N TYR A 872 -41.79 33.45 6.49
CA TYR A 872 -41.02 32.34 7.04
C TYR A 872 -39.95 31.89 6.04
N ILE A 873 -38.91 31.25 6.57
CA ILE A 873 -37.87 30.55 5.81
C ILE A 873 -37.77 29.14 6.39
N ALA A 874 -37.93 28.12 5.55
CA ALA A 874 -37.54 26.75 5.89
C ALA A 874 -36.15 26.50 5.32
N ARG A 875 -35.18 26.18 6.18
CA ARG A 875 -33.84 25.74 5.84
C ARG A 875 -33.78 24.23 6.00
N PHE A 876 -33.40 23.55 4.93
CA PHE A 876 -33.11 22.12 4.91
C PHE A 876 -31.60 21.98 4.79
N SER A 877 -31.00 21.19 5.67
CA SER A 877 -29.57 20.94 5.68
C SER A 877 -29.34 19.43 5.77
N LEU A 878 -28.52 18.89 4.90
CA LEU A 878 -28.17 17.47 4.88
C LEU A 878 -26.74 17.31 4.38
N THR A 879 -25.91 16.54 5.09
CA THR A 879 -24.58 16.17 4.62
C THR A 879 -24.73 15.31 3.38
N GLY A 880 -24.20 15.75 2.25
CA GLY A 880 -24.26 15.00 1.00
C GLY A 880 -23.06 14.07 0.81
N LYS A 881 -23.04 13.33 -0.29
CA LYS A 881 -22.06 12.26 -0.57
C LYS A 881 -20.60 12.69 -0.45
N THR A 882 -20.30 13.96 -0.70
CA THR A 882 -18.95 14.51 -0.58
C THR A 882 -18.48 14.78 0.86
N GLY A 883 -19.34 14.56 1.87
CA GLY A 883 -19.05 14.97 3.25
C GLY A 883 -19.46 16.41 3.57
N ARG A 884 -19.95 17.16 2.58
CA ARG A 884 -20.31 18.58 2.76
C ARG A 884 -21.80 18.77 2.98
N LEU A 885 -22.13 19.78 3.79
CA LEU A 885 -23.51 20.15 4.05
C LEU A 885 -24.18 20.77 2.81
N ASP A 886 -25.14 20.08 2.21
CA ASP A 886 -26.08 20.63 1.24
C ASP A 886 -27.18 21.40 1.99
N VAL A 887 -27.20 22.73 1.81
CA VAL A 887 -28.17 23.62 2.44
C VAL A 887 -29.09 24.24 1.40
N ARG A 888 -30.40 24.00 1.54
CA ARG A 888 -31.45 24.56 0.69
C ARG A 888 -32.40 25.40 1.52
N GLU A 889 -32.64 26.64 1.10
CA GLU A 889 -33.62 27.52 1.77
C GLU A 889 -34.86 27.76 0.89
N VAL A 890 -36.03 27.67 1.49
CA VAL A 890 -37.32 28.02 0.89
C VAL A 890 -37.97 29.13 1.70
N GLY A 891 -38.00 30.33 1.14
CA GLY A 891 -38.82 31.43 1.67
C GLY A 891 -40.30 31.23 1.32
N PHE A 892 -41.20 31.55 2.25
CA PHE A 892 -42.65 31.49 2.01
C PHE A 892 -43.42 32.46 2.91
N THR A 893 -44.64 32.80 2.53
CA THR A 893 -45.57 33.62 3.32
C THR A 893 -46.84 32.85 3.62
N VAL A 894 -47.32 32.96 4.84
CA VAL A 894 -48.59 32.35 5.29
C VAL A 894 -49.61 33.47 5.56
N ARG A 895 -50.82 33.33 5.01
CA ARG A 895 -51.98 34.17 5.33
C ARG A 895 -53.21 33.26 5.48
N GLY A 896 -53.63 33.01 6.72
CA GLY A 896 -54.70 32.05 7.02
C GLY A 896 -54.39 30.62 6.53
N LYS A 897 -55.22 30.10 5.61
CA LYS A 897 -55.04 28.79 4.96
C LYS A 897 -54.18 28.85 3.68
N ARG A 898 -53.75 30.03 3.22
CA ARG A 898 -52.96 30.19 1.98
C ARG A 898 -51.47 30.29 2.26
N LEU A 899 -50.66 29.59 1.47
CA LEU A 899 -49.19 29.68 1.46
C LEU A 899 -48.70 30.10 0.08
N LYS A 900 -47.82 31.09 0.01
CA LYS A 900 -47.17 31.52 -1.23
C LYS A 900 -45.65 31.40 -1.10
N ARG A 901 -45.01 30.67 -2.01
CA ARG A 901 -43.54 30.54 -2.05
C ARG A 901 -42.92 31.85 -2.51
N ALA A 902 -41.86 32.30 -1.82
CA ALA A 902 -41.07 33.44 -2.23
C ALA A 902 -40.12 33.05 -3.38
N ARG A 903 -39.77 34.00 -4.24
CA ARG A 903 -38.76 33.80 -5.28
C ARG A 903 -37.37 33.56 -4.66
N PRO A 904 -36.44 32.88 -5.36
CA PRO A 904 -35.15 32.50 -4.79
C PRO A 904 -34.32 33.72 -4.38
N HIS A 905 -33.85 33.74 -3.13
CA HIS A 905 -32.94 34.76 -2.59
C HIS A 905 -31.58 34.16 -2.16
N VAL A 906 -31.41 32.87 -2.42
CA VAL A 906 -30.20 32.06 -2.25
C VAL A 906 -30.07 31.19 -3.50
N ARG A 907 -28.88 31.12 -4.06
CA ARG A 907 -28.44 30.10 -5.02
C ARG A 907 -27.68 29.05 -4.21
N ALA A 908 -28.10 27.78 -4.33
CA ALA A 908 -27.39 26.67 -3.71
C ALA A 908 -25.96 26.55 -4.27
N ALA A 909 -25.08 25.87 -3.52
CA ALA A 909 -23.74 25.55 -3.96
C ALA A 909 -23.78 24.74 -5.29
N GLY A 910 -22.89 25.03 -6.22
CA GLY A 910 -22.73 24.30 -7.47
C GLY A 910 -21.41 24.62 -8.16
N CYS A 911 -21.17 24.02 -9.32
CA CYS A 911 -19.86 24.05 -10.00
C CYS A 911 -19.69 25.13 -11.07
N GLY A 912 -20.58 26.12 -11.10
CA GLY A 912 -20.40 27.30 -11.92
C GLY A 912 -19.31 28.22 -11.36
N PHE A 913 -18.84 29.15 -12.19
CA PHE A 913 -17.86 30.17 -11.80
C PHE A 913 -18.28 30.98 -10.56
N ILE A 914 -19.59 31.20 -10.37
CA ILE A 914 -20.19 31.55 -9.07
C ILE A 914 -20.66 30.24 -8.42
N ARG A 915 -19.85 29.73 -7.47
CA ARG A 915 -20.13 28.50 -6.74
C ARG A 915 -21.36 28.65 -5.83
N GLU A 916 -21.53 29.82 -5.22
CA GLU A 916 -22.66 30.09 -4.33
C GLU A 916 -23.01 31.58 -4.34
N ALA A 917 -24.27 31.94 -4.11
CA ALA A 917 -24.66 33.32 -3.88
C ALA A 917 -25.85 33.44 -2.93
N ARG A 918 -25.79 34.35 -1.96
CA ARG A 918 -26.83 34.55 -0.95
C ARG A 918 -27.13 36.02 -0.72
N LEU A 919 -28.40 36.33 -0.47
CA LEU A 919 -28.83 37.59 0.11
C LEU A 919 -29.01 37.40 1.63
N SER A 920 -28.71 38.43 2.43
CA SER A 920 -28.88 38.38 3.89
C SER A 920 -30.33 38.08 4.29
N SER A 921 -31.29 38.51 3.46
CA SER A 921 -32.72 38.24 3.63
C SER A 921 -33.45 38.29 2.28
N SER A 922 -34.63 37.66 2.21
CA SER A 922 -35.58 37.82 1.10
C SER A 922 -36.26 39.20 1.10
N ALA A 923 -36.06 40.02 2.14
CA ALA A 923 -36.54 41.38 2.23
C ALA A 923 -35.54 42.33 2.94
N PHE A 924 -35.56 43.62 2.58
CA PHE A 924 -34.70 44.66 3.15
C PHE A 924 -35.45 46.01 3.24
N GLY A 925 -34.95 46.97 4.04
CA GLY A 925 -35.62 48.26 4.29
C GLY A 925 -36.43 48.30 5.60
N GLY A 926 -37.65 48.86 5.56
CA GLY A 926 -38.48 49.10 6.75
C GLY A 926 -38.18 50.40 7.51
N ARG A 927 -38.82 50.61 8.68
CA ARG A 927 -38.67 51.83 9.52
C ARG A 927 -37.22 52.15 9.90
N ARG A 928 -36.36 51.13 10.00
CA ARG A 928 -34.94 51.25 10.37
C ARG A 928 -33.97 51.25 9.16
N ALA A 929 -34.48 51.34 7.93
CA ALA A 929 -33.69 51.41 6.70
C ALA A 929 -32.60 50.31 6.54
N VAL A 930 -32.90 49.06 6.93
CA VAL A 930 -31.93 47.97 6.96
C VAL A 930 -31.38 47.67 5.55
N PRO A 931 -30.03 47.62 5.35
CA PRO A 931 -29.44 47.36 4.05
C PRO A 931 -29.57 45.89 3.62
N LEU A 932 -29.54 45.64 2.32
CA LEU A 932 -29.46 44.30 1.75
C LEU A 932 -28.00 43.86 1.70
N GLY A 933 -27.63 42.82 2.46
CA GLY A 933 -26.32 42.18 2.36
C GLY A 933 -26.32 41.15 1.23
N ILE A 934 -25.22 41.05 0.51
CA ILE A 934 -25.02 40.10 -0.59
C ILE A 934 -23.66 39.42 -0.40
N SER A 935 -23.62 38.10 -0.45
CA SER A 935 -22.39 37.32 -0.50
C SER A 935 -22.41 36.39 -1.71
N ALA A 936 -21.23 36.12 -2.26
CA ALA A 936 -21.04 35.09 -3.28
C ALA A 936 -19.69 34.41 -3.08
N ARG A 937 -19.64 33.11 -3.36
CA ARG A 937 -18.41 32.33 -3.45
C ARG A 937 -18.13 32.05 -4.92
N THR A 938 -16.88 32.22 -5.34
CA THR A 938 -16.42 32.03 -6.72
C THR A 938 -15.41 30.90 -6.80
N ALA A 939 -15.26 30.30 -7.98
CA ALA A 939 -14.30 29.22 -8.21
C ALA A 939 -12.84 29.69 -8.07
N VAL A 940 -12.57 30.96 -8.38
CA VAL A 940 -11.29 31.64 -8.13
C VAL A 940 -11.54 32.97 -7.43
N PRO A 941 -10.61 33.51 -6.64
CA PRO A 941 -10.76 34.83 -6.03
C PRO A 941 -10.91 35.93 -7.09
N THR A 942 -12.10 36.56 -7.21
CA THR A 942 -12.33 37.64 -8.18
C THR A 942 -13.32 38.71 -7.69
N ARG A 943 -13.28 39.90 -8.31
CA ARG A 943 -14.14 41.04 -8.00
C ARG A 943 -15.58 40.77 -8.44
N MET A 944 -16.54 41.16 -7.60
CA MET A 944 -17.97 40.96 -7.84
C MET A 944 -18.68 42.29 -8.13
N THR A 945 -19.54 42.31 -9.17
CA THR A 945 -20.47 43.41 -9.46
C THR A 945 -21.89 42.98 -9.14
N VAL A 946 -22.58 43.75 -8.30
CA VAL A 946 -23.97 43.51 -7.90
C VAL A 946 -24.85 44.64 -8.42
N ARG A 947 -25.88 44.28 -9.20
CA ARG A 947 -26.89 45.21 -9.74
C ARG A 947 -28.24 44.89 -9.11
N LEU A 948 -28.88 45.89 -8.52
CA LEU A 948 -30.27 45.83 -8.05
C LEU A 948 -31.18 46.34 -9.17
N LEU A 949 -32.10 45.52 -9.67
CA LEU A 949 -33.00 45.83 -10.78
C LEU A 949 -34.46 45.83 -10.36
N ARG A 950 -35.24 46.79 -10.89
CA ARG A 950 -36.70 46.81 -10.84
C ARG A 950 -37.23 46.67 -12.27
N GLY A 951 -37.85 45.54 -12.58
CA GLY A 951 -38.14 45.18 -13.97
C GLY A 951 -36.83 44.96 -14.76
N ARG A 952 -36.65 45.70 -15.86
CA ARG A 952 -35.41 45.72 -16.67
C ARG A 952 -34.43 46.83 -16.26
N LYS A 953 -34.87 47.83 -15.48
CA LYS A 953 -34.04 49.00 -15.11
C LYS A 953 -33.12 48.69 -13.93
N VAL A 954 -31.85 49.08 -14.02
CA VAL A 954 -30.88 49.03 -12.92
C VAL A 954 -31.12 50.24 -12.01
N VAL A 955 -31.36 49.97 -10.73
CA VAL A 955 -31.68 50.98 -9.70
C VAL A 955 -30.46 51.32 -8.86
N LYS A 956 -29.55 50.36 -8.66
CA LYS A 956 -28.32 50.56 -7.89
C LYS A 956 -27.26 49.55 -8.33
N THR A 957 -25.99 49.96 -8.36
CA THR A 957 -24.85 49.08 -8.66
C THR A 957 -23.82 49.20 -7.55
N VAL A 958 -23.27 48.09 -7.08
CA VAL A 958 -22.21 48.04 -6.07
C VAL A 958 -21.14 47.04 -6.52
N ARG A 959 -19.86 47.37 -6.34
CA ARG A 959 -18.73 46.47 -6.57
C ARG A 959 -18.15 46.02 -5.23
N ALA A 960 -17.69 44.78 -5.14
CA ALA A 960 -17.05 44.23 -3.96
C ALA A 960 -15.72 43.54 -4.31
N LYS A 961 -14.73 43.69 -3.41
CA LYS A 961 -13.41 43.03 -3.52
C LYS A 961 -13.58 41.51 -3.36
N PRO A 962 -12.66 40.69 -3.93
CA PRO A 962 -12.62 39.25 -3.68
C PRO A 962 -12.73 38.93 -2.18
N GLY A 963 -13.54 37.94 -1.82
CA GLY A 963 -13.74 37.51 -0.42
C GLY A 963 -14.59 38.42 0.47
N ARG A 964 -14.95 39.65 0.04
CA ARG A 964 -15.83 40.55 0.79
C ARG A 964 -17.25 40.57 0.24
N GLY A 965 -18.25 40.58 1.15
CA GLY A 965 -19.66 40.76 0.77
C GLY A 965 -19.96 42.19 0.28
N ALA A 966 -21.00 42.34 -0.55
CA ALA A 966 -21.54 43.64 -0.93
C ALA A 966 -22.72 44.04 -0.02
N ARG A 967 -22.97 45.33 0.12
CA ARG A 967 -24.17 45.86 0.81
C ARG A 967 -24.86 46.91 -0.05
N ILE A 968 -26.18 46.85 -0.13
CA ILE A 968 -27.00 47.86 -0.82
C ILE A 968 -27.87 48.57 0.22
N SER A 969 -27.60 49.86 0.43
CA SER A 969 -28.40 50.71 1.33
C SER A 969 -29.83 50.86 0.83
N ALA A 970 -30.78 50.81 1.76
CA ALA A 970 -32.18 51.11 1.53
C ALA A 970 -32.47 52.62 1.41
N LYS A 971 -31.49 53.52 1.53
CA LYS A 971 -31.73 54.95 1.23
C LYS A 971 -31.96 55.12 -0.29
N GLY A 972 -33.03 55.82 -0.67
CA GLY A 972 -33.36 56.20 -2.07
C GLY A 972 -33.97 55.11 -2.98
N VAL A 973 -34.16 53.88 -2.50
CA VAL A 973 -34.85 52.82 -3.28
C VAL A 973 -36.39 52.90 -3.03
N LYS A 974 -37.26 52.45 -3.94
CA LYS A 974 -38.74 52.46 -3.72
C LYS A 974 -39.22 51.12 -3.15
N ARG A 975 -40.34 51.08 -2.42
CA ARG A 975 -40.96 49.79 -2.00
C ARG A 975 -41.33 48.95 -3.22
N GLY A 976 -41.14 47.64 -3.16
CA GLY A 976 -41.47 46.72 -4.27
C GLY A 976 -40.54 45.52 -4.42
N ASN A 977 -40.77 44.70 -5.46
CA ASN A 977 -39.97 43.52 -5.77
C ASN A 977 -38.78 43.87 -6.66
N TYR A 978 -37.62 43.28 -6.34
CA TYR A 978 -36.36 43.53 -7.02
C TYR A 978 -35.66 42.23 -7.43
N LYS A 979 -34.93 42.28 -8.55
CA LYS A 979 -33.95 41.28 -8.96
C LYS A 979 -32.56 41.77 -8.57
N VAL A 980 -31.74 40.92 -7.98
CA VAL A 980 -30.35 41.21 -7.62
C VAL A 980 -29.47 40.36 -8.53
N ARG A 981 -28.88 40.98 -9.56
CA ARG A 981 -27.96 40.31 -10.47
C ARG A 981 -26.53 40.47 -9.98
N ILE A 982 -25.88 39.35 -9.72
CA ILE A 982 -24.49 39.26 -9.29
C ILE A 982 -23.70 38.76 -10.49
N SER A 983 -22.63 39.45 -10.85
CA SER A 983 -21.76 39.15 -11.98
C SER A 983 -20.30 39.18 -11.56
N VAL A 984 -19.51 38.24 -12.05
CA VAL A 984 -18.07 38.09 -11.76
C VAL A 984 -17.31 37.78 -13.05
N SER A 985 -16.03 38.16 -13.10
CA SER A 985 -15.16 37.91 -14.25
C SER A 985 -13.71 37.74 -13.82
N ALA A 986 -13.01 36.71 -14.30
CA ALA A 986 -11.55 36.57 -14.17
C ALA A 986 -10.96 36.11 -15.51
N GLY A 987 -10.10 36.94 -16.11
CA GLY A 987 -9.61 36.72 -17.48
C GLY A 987 -10.78 36.56 -18.47
N LYS A 988 -10.78 35.48 -19.26
CA LYS A 988 -11.83 35.15 -20.23
C LYS A 988 -13.10 34.54 -19.60
N GLN A 989 -13.06 34.11 -18.34
CA GLN A 989 -14.22 33.48 -17.67
C GLN A 989 -15.16 34.53 -17.09
N LYS A 990 -16.47 34.41 -17.39
CA LYS A 990 -17.54 35.29 -16.87
C LYS A 990 -18.68 34.46 -16.30
N GLY A 991 -19.28 34.90 -15.21
CA GLY A 991 -20.44 34.24 -14.59
C GLY A 991 -21.44 35.24 -14.04
N SER A 992 -22.73 34.89 -14.07
CA SER A 992 -23.76 35.67 -13.40
C SER A 992 -24.86 34.82 -12.75
N VAL A 993 -25.48 35.35 -11.71
CA VAL A 993 -26.66 34.78 -11.04
C VAL A 993 -27.64 35.90 -10.71
N THR A 994 -28.94 35.61 -10.81
CA THR A 994 -29.99 36.54 -10.37
C THR A 994 -30.76 35.97 -9.17
N LEU A 995 -30.73 36.71 -8.06
CA LEU A 995 -31.51 36.45 -6.85
C LEU A 995 -32.67 37.46 -6.75
N ASN A 996 -33.60 37.27 -5.81
CA ASN A 996 -34.75 38.14 -5.63
C ASN A 996 -34.82 38.64 -4.19
N ALA A 997 -35.16 39.91 -4.03
CA ALA A 997 -35.49 40.50 -2.73
C ALA A 997 -36.66 41.46 -2.85
N ALA A 998 -37.42 41.63 -1.78
CA ALA A 998 -38.51 42.59 -1.71
C ALA A 998 -38.14 43.73 -0.74
N ARG A 999 -38.25 44.98 -1.20
CA ARG A 999 -38.17 46.12 -0.30
C ARG A 999 -39.51 46.34 0.40
N ILE A 1000 -39.46 46.40 1.72
CA ILE A 1000 -40.60 46.62 2.62
C ILE A 1000 -40.70 48.03 3.17
#